data_AF-A0A8J6H5Q3-F1
#
_entry.id   AF-A0A8J6H5Q3-F1
#
_cell.length_a   1.000
_cell.length_b   1.000
_cell.length_c   1.000
_cell.angle_alpha   90.00
_cell.angle_beta   90.00
_cell.angle_gamma   90.00
#
_symmetry.space_group_name_H-M   'P 1'
#
loop_
_entity.id
_entity.type
_entity.pdbx_description
1 polymer ?
#
loop_
_entity_poly.entity_id
_entity_poly.type
_entity_poly.pdbx_seq_one_letter_code
_entity_poly.pdbx_strand_id
1 'polypeptide(L)'
;MSGASYAMVSLFAIIKLTQTETCREKLDCWSEDSGSRETFLRIKRDARRATIYTIMNTILSIATGIALVFPNEKEIHYHYFLKILAEQTLPNFITQTLYYVYKINFVFLFFVMTVNSIRLLYVSRQIKFQSYLFLEHLGNISEGYDVDDLNIFYNQEYQKEVNNKLKFCIRRHLHIVQFAKEINDGIKSLIIPVAITSTLLGISVLLIGFTGTIYYNYYQMILCVAVYQSTLFCAVEGAQCVEEETDKFSQVLFSNPWYTWNQNNKKLLCIFLTISQKPVKILKWSESLDLNYDWALSKMQPTIHQEEKPDIYRSRFTFQCIVGCIFYPAGLIITREYHIHVVFQVLKKVYSLGSVFFNLRGYSYLRTECEKTFFAHERIVRHKRRRSECFICANVPNTSSRIETETCREKLDCWSEDSGSRETFLRIKRHARRATIYTIMNTVLTIATGIALVFPNEKEIHYHYFLKILAEQTPPNFITQTLYYVYKINFVFLFFVMIVNSIRILYVSRQIKFQSYLFLEHLGNISEGYDVDDLNIFYNQEYQKEVNNKLKFCIRRHLHIVQFAKELNDGIKIFIIPFAITATLLGIAVLLVGFTGTIYYNYYQIILSVAVYLSTLFCTVEGPQCIEEETDKFSQVLFSNPWYTWNHNNKKLLCIILTISLKPVKALKWGEILDLNYGFAISVRVKQGISGMKMSPAEYKMQPIIHVQVYVPMYCGLHFLSRWAHYHS
;
A
#
# COMPACT_ATOMS: atom_id res chain seq x y z
N MET A 1 7.77 -20.36 -14.86
CA MET A 1 8.19 -19.64 -13.62
C MET A 1 7.03 -19.35 -12.67
N SER A 2 5.83 -18.97 -13.14
CA SER A 2 4.70 -18.61 -12.26
C SER A 2 4.21 -19.72 -11.32
N GLY A 3 4.16 -20.98 -11.78
CA GLY A 3 3.74 -22.11 -10.93
C GLY A 3 4.71 -22.40 -9.77
N ALA A 4 6.02 -22.36 -10.03
CA ALA A 4 7.04 -22.64 -9.02
C ALA A 4 7.12 -21.52 -7.95
N SER A 5 6.98 -20.26 -8.35
CA SER A 5 6.90 -19.15 -7.40
C SER A 5 5.65 -19.25 -6.54
N TYR A 6 4.51 -19.66 -7.10
CA TYR A 6 3.27 -19.89 -6.35
C TYR A 6 3.42 -21.02 -5.32
N ALA A 7 4.04 -22.15 -5.69
CA ALA A 7 4.32 -23.26 -4.77
C ALA A 7 5.19 -22.80 -3.59
N MET A 8 6.28 -22.09 -3.87
CA MET A 8 7.19 -21.56 -2.84
C MET A 8 6.49 -20.60 -1.88
N VAL A 9 5.67 -19.68 -2.41
CA VAL A 9 4.88 -18.75 -1.61
C VAL A 9 3.87 -19.48 -0.74
N SER A 10 3.24 -20.52 -1.29
CA SER A 10 2.23 -21.28 -0.56
C SER A 10 2.85 -22.19 0.51
N LEU A 11 4.04 -22.74 0.28
CA LEU A 11 4.82 -23.44 1.30
C LEU A 11 5.26 -22.49 2.41
N PHE A 12 5.71 -21.29 2.06
CA PHE A 12 6.02 -20.23 3.02
C PHE A 12 4.78 -19.84 3.85
N ALA A 13 3.62 -19.73 3.19
CA ALA A 13 2.33 -19.51 3.84
C ALA A 13 1.95 -20.63 4.80
N ILE A 14 2.16 -21.89 4.43
CA ILE A 14 1.94 -23.04 5.32
C ILE A 14 2.80 -22.91 6.57
N ILE A 15 4.11 -22.65 6.43
CA ILE A 15 5.03 -22.50 7.57
C ILE A 15 4.57 -21.36 8.49
N LYS A 16 4.17 -20.22 7.92
CA LYS A 16 3.69 -19.06 8.70
C LYS A 16 2.35 -19.30 9.36
N LEU A 17 1.41 -19.96 8.69
CA LEU A 17 0.10 -20.30 9.27
C LEU A 17 0.23 -21.40 10.34
N THR A 18 1.19 -22.30 10.25
CA THR A 18 1.48 -23.23 11.36
C THR A 18 1.91 -22.49 12.62
N GLN A 19 2.59 -21.34 12.50
CA GLN A 19 2.88 -20.46 13.66
C GLN A 19 1.61 -19.80 14.23
N THR A 20 0.56 -19.61 13.42
CA THR A 20 -0.74 -19.12 13.93
C THR A 20 -1.55 -20.21 14.63
N GLU A 21 -1.33 -21.48 14.28
CA GLU A 21 -1.96 -22.61 14.99
C GLU A 21 -1.46 -22.70 16.44
N THR A 22 -0.20 -22.35 16.71
CA THR A 22 0.29 -22.26 18.11
C THR A 22 -0.29 -21.05 18.86
N CYS A 23 -0.69 -19.97 18.16
CA CYS A 23 -1.47 -18.90 18.79
C CYS A 23 -2.86 -19.38 19.22
N ARG A 24 -3.44 -20.40 18.59
CA ARG A 24 -4.73 -20.97 19.00
C ARG A 24 -4.67 -21.52 20.42
N GLU A 25 -3.57 -22.18 20.79
CA GLU A 25 -3.37 -22.72 22.14
C GLU A 25 -3.34 -21.62 23.22
N LYS A 26 -3.05 -20.37 22.83
CA LYS A 26 -3.11 -19.22 23.73
C LYS A 26 -4.52 -18.66 23.89
N LEU A 27 -5.41 -18.92 22.93
CA LEU A 27 -6.79 -18.50 23.03
C LEU A 27 -7.54 -19.51 23.89
N ASP A 28 -7.78 -19.18 25.16
CA ASP A 28 -8.69 -19.92 26.04
C ASP A 28 -10.10 -19.94 25.42
N CYS A 29 -10.34 -20.86 24.49
CA CYS A 29 -11.60 -21.00 23.78
C CYS A 29 -12.65 -21.53 24.75
N TRP A 30 -13.81 -20.88 24.80
CA TRP A 30 -14.94 -21.49 25.49
C TRP A 30 -15.38 -22.74 24.75
N SER A 31 -15.80 -23.74 25.52
CA SER A 31 -16.38 -24.96 24.97
C SER A 31 -17.67 -24.62 24.23
N GLU A 32 -17.95 -25.34 23.15
CA GLU A 32 -19.17 -25.12 22.36
C GLU A 32 -20.45 -25.40 23.18
N ASP A 33 -20.32 -26.19 24.25
CA ASP A 33 -21.40 -26.55 25.17
C ASP A 33 -21.68 -25.48 26.23
N SER A 34 -20.88 -24.41 26.32
CA SER A 34 -21.09 -23.34 27.31
C SER A 34 -22.19 -22.36 26.91
N GLY A 35 -22.72 -22.44 25.69
CA GLY A 35 -23.82 -21.60 25.20
C GLY A 35 -25.18 -22.29 25.34
N SER A 36 -26.25 -21.54 25.13
CA SER A 36 -27.60 -22.12 25.04
C SER A 36 -27.70 -23.11 23.88
N ARG A 37 -28.74 -23.94 23.95
CA ARG A 37 -29.10 -24.87 22.88
C ARG A 37 -29.25 -24.17 21.53
N GLU A 38 -29.74 -22.94 21.49
CA GLU A 38 -29.87 -22.19 20.24
C GLU A 38 -28.50 -21.80 19.67
N THR A 39 -27.62 -21.23 20.50
CA THR A 39 -26.25 -20.89 20.12
C THR A 39 -25.47 -22.12 19.62
N PHE A 40 -25.58 -23.24 20.33
CA PHE A 40 -24.98 -24.51 19.93
C PHE A 40 -25.49 -24.98 18.55
N LEU A 41 -26.81 -24.91 18.31
CA LEU A 41 -27.38 -25.28 17.01
C LEU A 41 -26.92 -24.35 15.87
N ARG A 42 -26.70 -23.06 16.15
CA ARG A 42 -26.12 -22.10 15.20
C ARG A 42 -24.66 -22.44 14.88
N ILE A 43 -23.84 -22.71 15.90
CA ILE A 43 -22.44 -23.16 15.75
C ILE A 43 -22.38 -24.43 14.90
N LYS A 44 -23.18 -25.46 15.24
CA LYS A 44 -23.22 -26.73 14.50
C LYS A 44 -23.62 -26.56 13.04
N ARG A 45 -24.57 -25.66 12.75
CA ARG A 45 -25.01 -25.36 11.38
C ARG A 45 -23.88 -24.72 10.57
N ASP A 46 -23.22 -23.72 11.13
CA ASP A 46 -22.14 -22.99 10.45
C ASP A 46 -20.87 -23.83 10.31
N ALA A 47 -20.56 -24.68 11.29
CA ALA A 47 -19.49 -25.68 11.20
C ALA A 47 -19.74 -26.64 10.04
N ARG A 48 -20.96 -27.19 9.93
CA ARG A 48 -21.34 -28.07 8.82
C ARG A 48 -21.20 -27.39 7.45
N ARG A 49 -21.60 -26.12 7.33
CA ARG A 49 -21.42 -25.34 6.09
C ARG A 49 -19.95 -25.17 5.73
N ALA A 50 -19.12 -24.80 6.70
CA ALA A 50 -17.67 -24.66 6.49
C ALA A 50 -17.04 -26.00 6.04
N THR A 51 -17.42 -27.12 6.67
CA THR A 51 -16.96 -28.46 6.27
C THR A 51 -17.34 -28.79 4.83
N ILE A 52 -18.59 -28.51 4.42
CA ILE A 52 -19.02 -28.74 3.03
C ILE A 52 -18.18 -27.91 2.06
N TYR A 53 -17.95 -26.63 2.35
CA TYR A 53 -17.10 -25.79 1.51
C TYR A 53 -15.66 -26.29 1.41
N THR A 54 -15.08 -26.73 2.53
CA THR A 54 -13.75 -27.33 2.54
C THR A 54 -13.68 -28.57 1.66
N ILE A 55 -14.64 -29.50 1.80
CA ILE A 55 -14.68 -30.72 0.99
C ILE A 55 -14.81 -30.39 -0.50
N MET A 56 -15.75 -29.50 -0.86
CA MET A 56 -15.95 -29.09 -2.26
C MET A 56 -14.70 -28.44 -2.86
N ASN A 57 -14.05 -27.53 -2.12
CA ASN A 57 -12.85 -26.85 -2.59
C ASN A 57 -11.66 -27.82 -2.74
N THR A 58 -11.52 -28.79 -1.84
CA THR A 58 -10.51 -29.85 -1.93
C THR A 58 -10.75 -30.75 -3.14
N ILE A 59 -12.00 -31.21 -3.36
CA ILE A 59 -12.35 -32.02 -4.53
C ILE A 59 -12.06 -31.25 -5.83
N LEU A 60 -12.49 -29.98 -5.91
CA LEU A 60 -12.28 -29.13 -7.08
C LEU A 60 -10.79 -28.93 -7.36
N SER A 61 -9.99 -28.70 -6.31
CA SER A 61 -8.54 -28.56 -6.37
C SER A 61 -7.85 -29.82 -6.91
N ILE A 62 -8.18 -31.00 -6.36
CA ILE A 62 -7.65 -32.28 -6.81
C ILE A 62 -8.07 -32.56 -8.26
N ALA A 63 -9.35 -32.36 -8.58
CA ALA A 63 -9.86 -32.56 -9.94
C ALA A 63 -9.15 -31.66 -10.96
N THR A 64 -8.87 -30.41 -10.58
CA THR A 64 -8.14 -29.44 -11.42
C THR A 64 -6.68 -29.85 -11.60
N GLY A 65 -6.02 -30.28 -10.52
CA GLY A 65 -4.68 -30.84 -10.55
C GLY A 65 -4.59 -32.03 -11.50
N ILE A 66 -5.49 -33.01 -11.36
CA ILE A 66 -5.54 -34.20 -12.22
C ILE A 66 -5.84 -33.82 -13.68
N ALA A 67 -6.79 -32.90 -13.92
CA ALA A 67 -7.13 -32.43 -15.25
C ALA A 67 -5.95 -31.79 -15.99
N LEU A 68 -5.05 -31.12 -15.25
CA LEU A 68 -3.84 -30.54 -15.80
C LEU A 68 -2.73 -31.56 -16.05
N VAL A 69 -2.75 -32.72 -15.38
CA VAL A 69 -1.78 -33.81 -15.61
C VAL A 69 -2.04 -34.53 -16.93
N PHE A 70 -3.29 -34.63 -17.37
CA PHE A 70 -3.61 -35.32 -18.61
C PHE A 70 -2.87 -34.68 -19.80
N PRO A 71 -2.04 -35.46 -20.52
CA PRO A 71 -1.27 -34.94 -21.63
C PRO A 71 -2.20 -34.58 -22.77
N ASN A 72 -1.97 -33.40 -23.35
CA ASN A 72 -2.51 -33.05 -24.65
C ASN A 72 -1.34 -33.16 -25.64
N GLU A 73 -1.48 -33.96 -26.70
CA GLU A 73 -0.39 -34.18 -27.66
C GLU A 73 0.15 -32.85 -28.25
N LYS A 74 -0.74 -31.85 -28.36
CA LYS A 74 -0.38 -30.51 -28.84
C LYS A 74 0.31 -29.64 -27.78
N GLU A 75 0.22 -29.98 -26.50
CA GLU A 75 0.81 -29.19 -25.41
C GLU A 75 2.33 -29.23 -25.35
N ILE A 76 2.95 -30.31 -25.83
CA ILE A 76 4.41 -30.45 -25.83
C ILE A 76 5.05 -29.29 -26.61
N HIS A 77 4.39 -28.83 -27.68
CA HIS A 77 4.86 -27.70 -28.49
C HIS A 77 4.75 -26.35 -27.78
N TYR A 78 3.88 -26.21 -26.77
CA TYR A 78 3.69 -24.95 -26.03
C TYR A 78 4.60 -24.85 -24.79
N HIS A 79 5.11 -25.97 -24.29
CA HIS A 79 6.01 -25.99 -23.13
C HIS A 79 7.47 -25.80 -23.57
N TYR A 80 7.82 -24.55 -23.84
CA TYR A 80 9.10 -24.16 -24.46
C TYR A 80 10.34 -24.78 -23.80
N PHE A 81 10.37 -24.86 -22.47
CA PHE A 81 11.47 -25.48 -21.72
C PHE A 81 11.62 -26.98 -22.03
N LEU A 82 10.50 -27.71 -22.11
CA LEU A 82 10.50 -29.14 -22.44
C LEU A 82 10.80 -29.35 -23.92
N LYS A 83 10.36 -28.45 -24.79
CA LYS A 83 10.74 -28.44 -26.21
C LYS A 83 12.25 -28.28 -26.40
N ILE A 84 12.89 -27.33 -25.72
CA ILE A 84 14.36 -27.15 -25.77
C ILE A 84 15.09 -28.42 -25.27
N LEU A 85 14.66 -28.98 -24.14
CA LEU A 85 15.25 -30.19 -23.59
C LEU A 85 15.09 -31.40 -24.53
N ALA A 86 13.94 -31.50 -25.20
CA ALA A 86 13.65 -32.52 -26.19
C ALA A 86 14.52 -32.38 -27.44
N GLU A 87 14.71 -31.16 -27.93
CA GLU A 87 15.39 -30.89 -29.20
C GLU A 87 16.92 -30.93 -29.09
N GLN A 88 17.49 -30.61 -27.92
CA GLN A 88 18.94 -30.35 -27.86
C GLN A 88 19.79 -31.45 -27.22
N THR A 89 19.28 -32.33 -26.35
CA THR A 89 20.20 -33.17 -25.54
C THR A 89 19.63 -34.45 -24.93
N LEU A 90 18.35 -34.54 -24.59
CA LEU A 90 17.84 -35.66 -23.79
C LEU A 90 17.09 -36.71 -24.61
N PRO A 91 17.35 -38.02 -24.39
CA PRO A 91 16.52 -39.09 -24.93
C PRO A 91 15.03 -38.87 -24.64
N ASN A 92 14.17 -39.23 -25.61
CA ASN A 92 12.71 -39.02 -25.52
C ASN A 92 12.09 -39.51 -24.21
N PHE A 93 12.57 -40.64 -23.67
CA PHE A 93 12.05 -41.19 -22.41
C PHE A 93 12.34 -40.27 -21.20
N ILE A 94 13.50 -39.60 -21.16
CA ILE A 94 13.85 -38.67 -20.08
C ILE A 94 12.99 -37.42 -20.20
N THR A 95 12.82 -36.88 -21.41
CA THR A 95 11.97 -35.72 -21.67
C THR A 95 10.51 -35.98 -21.29
N GLN A 96 9.96 -37.16 -21.63
CA GLN A 96 8.62 -37.57 -21.22
C GLN A 96 8.52 -37.72 -19.70
N THR A 97 9.53 -38.30 -19.06
CA THR A 97 9.58 -38.44 -17.59
C THR A 97 9.59 -37.06 -16.92
N LEU A 98 10.43 -36.13 -17.39
CA LEU A 98 10.50 -34.77 -16.88
C LEU A 98 9.21 -34.00 -17.13
N TYR A 99 8.52 -34.23 -18.26
CA TYR A 99 7.20 -33.67 -18.55
C TYR A 99 6.16 -34.14 -17.53
N TYR A 100 6.08 -35.44 -17.25
CA TYR A 100 5.13 -35.96 -16.26
C TYR A 100 5.47 -35.53 -14.83
N VAL A 101 6.75 -35.49 -14.46
CA VAL A 101 7.19 -34.95 -13.15
C VAL A 101 6.79 -33.48 -13.02
N TYR A 102 7.01 -32.68 -14.05
CA TYR A 102 6.55 -31.29 -14.10
C TYR A 102 5.03 -31.18 -13.96
N LYS A 103 4.28 -32.03 -14.67
CA LYS A 103 2.82 -32.03 -14.63
C LYS A 103 2.25 -32.47 -13.28
N ILE A 104 2.82 -33.50 -12.65
CA ILE A 104 2.42 -33.97 -11.32
C ILE A 104 2.56 -32.87 -10.26
N ASN A 105 3.54 -31.97 -10.40
CA ASN A 105 3.68 -30.82 -9.50
C ASN A 105 2.44 -29.92 -9.48
N PHE A 106 1.61 -29.89 -10.53
CA PHE A 106 0.37 -29.12 -10.51
C PHE A 106 -0.66 -29.69 -9.54
N VAL A 107 -0.72 -31.02 -9.35
CA VAL A 107 -1.62 -31.63 -8.36
C VAL A 107 -1.31 -31.13 -6.95
N PHE A 108 -0.02 -31.16 -6.60
CA PHE A 108 0.45 -30.64 -5.32
C PHE A 108 0.27 -29.13 -5.22
N LEU A 109 0.51 -28.40 -6.31
CA LEU A 109 0.33 -26.95 -6.36
C LEU A 109 -1.10 -26.56 -5.97
N PHE A 110 -2.11 -27.03 -6.70
CA PHE A 110 -3.50 -26.64 -6.44
C PHE A 110 -3.95 -27.02 -5.02
N PHE A 111 -3.54 -28.20 -4.55
CA PHE A 111 -3.82 -28.61 -3.17
C PHE A 111 -3.25 -27.60 -2.17
N VAL A 112 -1.96 -27.31 -2.29
CA VAL A 112 -1.23 -26.34 -1.45
C VAL A 112 -1.83 -24.92 -1.55
N MET A 113 -2.33 -24.51 -2.73
CA MET A 113 -3.04 -23.24 -2.91
C MET A 113 -4.31 -23.17 -2.05
N THR A 114 -5.13 -24.22 -2.11
CA THR A 114 -6.41 -24.25 -1.39
C THR A 114 -6.28 -24.37 0.12
N VAL A 115 -5.24 -25.08 0.61
CA VAL A 115 -5.00 -25.30 2.05
C VAL A 115 -4.95 -23.99 2.84
N ASN A 116 -4.29 -22.95 2.30
CA ASN A 116 -4.16 -21.67 2.99
C ASN A 116 -5.53 -20.97 3.17
N SER A 117 -6.39 -21.00 2.15
CA SER A 117 -7.75 -20.45 2.26
C SER A 117 -8.64 -21.24 3.21
N ILE A 118 -8.48 -22.57 3.26
CA ILE A 118 -9.22 -23.45 4.17
C ILE A 118 -8.81 -23.18 5.62
N ARG A 119 -7.51 -23.04 5.90
CA ARG A 119 -7.00 -22.69 7.23
C ARG A 119 -7.54 -21.35 7.70
N LEU A 120 -7.50 -20.34 6.83
CA LEU A 120 -8.05 -19.03 7.12
C LEU A 120 -9.55 -19.07 7.40
N LEU A 121 -10.32 -19.81 6.58
CA LEU A 121 -11.75 -20.03 6.81
C LEU A 121 -11.98 -20.69 8.18
N TYR A 122 -11.20 -21.72 8.51
CA TYR A 122 -11.30 -22.42 9.79
C TYR A 122 -11.02 -21.49 10.98
N VAL A 123 -9.91 -20.75 10.97
CA VAL A 123 -9.56 -19.79 12.03
C VAL A 123 -10.63 -18.73 12.19
N SER A 124 -11.15 -18.21 11.07
CA SER A 124 -12.21 -17.20 11.09
C SER A 124 -13.50 -17.76 11.69
N ARG A 125 -13.87 -19.02 11.39
CA ARG A 125 -15.04 -19.69 11.99
C ARG A 125 -14.88 -19.90 13.49
N GLN A 126 -13.67 -20.23 13.96
CA GLN A 126 -13.40 -20.32 15.40
C GLN A 126 -13.64 -18.99 16.11
N ILE A 127 -13.15 -17.88 15.55
CA ILE A 127 -13.43 -16.54 16.10
C ILE A 127 -14.94 -16.25 16.06
N LYS A 128 -15.62 -16.60 14.95
CA LYS A 128 -17.08 -16.47 14.82
C LYS A 128 -17.83 -17.21 15.94
N PHE A 129 -17.42 -18.44 16.27
CA PHE A 129 -18.05 -19.23 17.33
C PHE A 129 -17.81 -18.62 18.71
N GLN A 130 -16.60 -18.14 18.97
CA GLN A 130 -16.32 -17.39 20.20
C GLN A 130 -17.15 -16.11 20.29
N SER A 131 -17.38 -15.42 19.16
CA SER A 131 -18.28 -14.26 19.09
C SER A 131 -19.74 -14.63 19.37
N TYR A 132 -20.22 -15.80 18.94
CA TYR A 132 -21.58 -16.27 19.26
C TYR A 132 -21.79 -16.48 20.76
N LEU A 133 -20.89 -17.22 21.39
CA LEU A 133 -20.94 -17.46 22.84
C LEU A 133 -20.78 -16.13 23.61
N PHE A 134 -19.97 -15.21 23.08
CA PHE A 134 -19.77 -13.89 23.66
C PHE A 134 -21.02 -13.01 23.59
N LEU A 135 -21.69 -12.96 22.43
CA LEU A 135 -22.95 -12.24 22.25
C LEU A 135 -24.02 -12.70 23.23
N GLU A 136 -24.09 -14.02 23.48
CA GLU A 136 -25.01 -14.59 24.46
C GLU A 136 -24.68 -14.12 25.89
N HIS A 137 -23.41 -14.17 26.29
CA HIS A 137 -22.98 -13.62 27.59
C HIS A 137 -23.25 -12.12 27.73
N LEU A 138 -23.13 -11.36 26.64
CA LEU A 138 -23.49 -9.95 26.61
C LEU A 138 -24.99 -9.70 26.75
N GLY A 139 -25.83 -10.56 26.16
CA GLY A 139 -27.28 -10.48 26.29
C GLY A 139 -27.75 -10.79 27.72
N ASN A 140 -27.01 -11.63 28.43
CA ASN A 140 -27.40 -12.16 29.74
C ASN A 140 -26.77 -11.39 30.92
N ILE A 141 -26.31 -10.14 30.70
CA ILE A 141 -25.69 -9.34 31.78
C ILE A 141 -26.68 -9.10 32.92
N SER A 142 -27.93 -8.78 32.59
CA SER A 142 -29.02 -8.51 33.55
C SER A 142 -29.99 -9.68 33.75
N GLU A 143 -29.71 -10.86 33.17
CA GLU A 143 -30.56 -12.05 33.34
C GLU A 143 -30.64 -12.46 34.81
N GLY A 144 -31.84 -12.86 35.26
CA GLY A 144 -32.12 -13.29 36.63
C GLY A 144 -32.69 -12.20 37.55
N TYR A 145 -32.86 -10.98 37.05
CA TYR A 145 -33.47 -9.88 37.80
C TYR A 145 -34.66 -9.27 37.06
N ASP A 146 -35.65 -8.81 37.83
CA ASP A 146 -36.77 -8.05 37.30
C ASP A 146 -36.32 -6.61 37.03
N VAL A 147 -36.14 -6.29 35.75
CA VAL A 147 -35.63 -5.01 35.27
C VAL A 147 -36.63 -3.87 35.49
N ASP A 148 -37.92 -4.21 35.62
CA ASP A 148 -39.00 -3.25 35.82
C ASP A 148 -39.12 -2.81 37.29
N ASP A 149 -38.47 -3.51 38.24
CA ASP A 149 -38.39 -3.11 39.64
C ASP A 149 -37.41 -1.93 39.83
N LEU A 150 -37.96 -0.75 40.13
CA LEU A 150 -37.18 0.47 40.42
C LEU A 150 -36.17 0.28 41.57
N ASN A 151 -36.41 -0.66 42.49
CA ASN A 151 -35.49 -0.95 43.58
C ASN A 151 -34.19 -1.59 43.11
N ILE A 152 -34.15 -2.16 41.90
CA ILE A 152 -32.95 -2.79 41.32
C ILE A 152 -31.80 -1.79 41.16
N PHE A 153 -32.12 -0.50 40.96
CA PHE A 153 -31.11 0.55 40.87
C PHE A 153 -30.30 0.67 42.18
N TYR A 154 -30.95 0.44 43.33
CA TYR A 154 -30.35 0.54 44.66
C TYR A 154 -29.82 -0.80 45.19
N ASN A 155 -30.14 -1.92 44.54
CA ASN A 155 -29.66 -3.23 44.93
C ASN A 155 -28.14 -3.37 44.66
N GLN A 156 -27.34 -3.33 45.73
CA GLN A 156 -25.88 -3.38 45.63
C GLN A 156 -25.35 -4.70 45.06
N GLU A 157 -26.04 -5.82 45.30
CA GLU A 157 -25.65 -7.13 44.80
C GLU A 157 -25.79 -7.19 43.28
N TYR A 158 -26.94 -6.77 42.76
CA TYR A 158 -27.16 -6.64 41.31
C TYR A 158 -26.12 -5.73 40.66
N GLN A 159 -25.89 -4.53 41.22
CA GLN A 159 -24.92 -3.58 40.65
C GLN A 159 -23.50 -4.14 40.66
N LYS A 160 -23.11 -4.91 41.69
CA LYS A 160 -21.81 -5.57 41.79
C LYS A 160 -21.69 -6.72 40.79
N GLU A 161 -22.74 -7.51 40.59
CA GLU A 161 -22.78 -8.57 39.59
C GLU A 161 -22.65 -8.03 38.17
N VAL A 162 -23.45 -7.02 37.80
CA VAL A 162 -23.35 -6.32 36.51
C VAL A 162 -21.94 -5.76 36.29
N ASN A 163 -21.35 -5.16 37.33
CA ASN A 163 -19.97 -4.65 37.25
C ASN A 163 -18.96 -5.75 36.91
N ASN A 164 -19.08 -6.91 37.57
CA ASN A 164 -18.20 -8.04 37.36
C ASN A 164 -18.38 -8.67 35.98
N LYS A 165 -19.64 -8.86 35.55
CA LYS A 165 -19.97 -9.35 34.19
C LYS A 165 -19.46 -8.40 33.11
N LEU A 166 -19.64 -7.09 33.25
CA LEU A 166 -19.09 -6.10 32.31
C LEU A 166 -17.56 -6.14 32.24
N LYS A 167 -16.87 -6.18 33.39
CA LYS A 167 -15.40 -6.29 33.43
C LYS A 167 -14.92 -7.57 32.76
N PHE A 168 -15.59 -8.68 33.02
CA PHE A 168 -15.31 -9.96 32.36
C PHE A 168 -15.48 -9.84 30.85
N CYS A 169 -16.60 -9.26 30.39
CA CYS A 169 -16.88 -9.10 28.96
C CYS A 169 -15.85 -8.19 28.27
N ILE A 170 -15.46 -7.07 28.88
CA ILE A 170 -14.42 -6.18 28.36
C ILE A 170 -13.09 -6.93 28.20
N ARG A 171 -12.67 -7.67 29.25
CA ARG A 171 -11.43 -8.46 29.18
C ARG A 171 -11.49 -9.50 28.08
N ARG A 172 -12.63 -10.19 27.94
CA ARG A 172 -12.82 -11.20 26.91
C ARG A 172 -12.80 -10.61 25.51
N HIS A 173 -13.48 -9.49 25.28
CA HIS A 173 -13.46 -8.78 24.00
C HIS A 173 -12.05 -8.34 23.63
N LEU A 174 -11.28 -7.78 24.58
CA LEU A 174 -9.88 -7.41 24.35
C LEU A 174 -9.03 -8.62 23.96
N HIS A 175 -9.28 -9.79 24.54
CA HIS A 175 -8.58 -11.02 24.17
C HIS A 175 -8.89 -11.45 22.73
N ILE A 176 -10.16 -11.37 22.31
CA ILE A 176 -10.59 -11.62 20.91
C ILE A 176 -9.90 -10.64 19.95
N VAL A 177 -9.86 -9.35 20.30
CA VAL A 177 -9.20 -8.30 19.50
C VAL A 177 -7.69 -8.55 19.38
N GLN A 178 -7.03 -8.90 20.48
CA GLN A 178 -5.60 -9.22 20.50
C GLN A 178 -5.30 -10.45 19.63
N PHE A 179 -6.10 -11.50 19.74
CA PHE A 179 -5.96 -12.70 18.93
C PHE A 179 -6.15 -12.42 17.43
N ALA A 180 -7.18 -11.64 17.07
CA ALA A 180 -7.38 -11.22 15.68
C ALA A 180 -6.20 -10.37 15.16
N LYS A 181 -5.61 -9.53 16.02
CA LYS A 181 -4.40 -8.77 15.68
C LYS A 181 -3.20 -9.69 15.43
N GLU A 182 -2.96 -10.68 16.28
CA GLU A 182 -1.87 -11.65 16.08
C GLU A 182 -2.03 -12.42 14.76
N ILE A 183 -3.25 -12.84 14.42
CA ILE A 183 -3.56 -13.47 13.13
C ILE A 183 -3.26 -12.51 11.97
N ASN A 184 -3.72 -11.25 12.08
CA ASN A 184 -3.45 -10.24 11.05
C ASN A 184 -1.95 -10.02 10.87
N ASP A 185 -1.18 -9.93 11.95
CA ASP A 185 0.27 -9.73 11.90
C ASP A 185 0.98 -10.95 11.27
N GLY A 186 0.54 -12.17 11.56
CA GLY A 186 1.03 -13.39 10.92
C GLY A 186 0.76 -13.41 9.41
N ILE A 187 -0.48 -13.09 9.02
CA ILE A 187 -0.93 -13.10 7.61
C ILE A 187 -0.36 -11.92 6.83
N LYS A 188 -0.02 -10.79 7.48
CA LYS A 188 0.49 -9.57 6.83
C LYS A 188 1.65 -9.86 5.88
N SER A 189 2.54 -10.77 6.29
CA SER A 189 3.70 -11.21 5.49
C SER A 189 3.34 -12.00 4.23
N LEU A 190 2.16 -12.63 4.19
CA LEU A 190 1.68 -13.47 3.09
C LEU A 190 0.94 -12.70 2.01
N ILE A 191 0.44 -11.49 2.33
CA ILE A 191 -0.34 -10.67 1.42
C ILE A 191 0.43 -10.35 0.13
N ILE A 192 1.66 -9.85 0.26
CA ILE A 192 2.48 -9.46 -0.89
C ILE A 192 2.76 -10.68 -1.78
N PRO A 193 3.27 -11.82 -1.24
CA PRO A 193 3.41 -13.04 -2.00
C PRO A 193 2.12 -13.50 -2.70
N VAL A 194 0.98 -13.50 -2.01
CA VAL A 194 -0.32 -13.91 -2.58
C VAL A 194 -0.77 -12.96 -3.69
N ALA A 195 -0.59 -11.65 -3.53
CA ALA A 195 -0.95 -10.66 -4.55
C ALA A 195 -0.08 -10.81 -5.81
N ILE A 196 1.24 -10.97 -5.65
CA ILE A 196 2.16 -11.19 -6.77
C ILE A 196 1.79 -12.48 -7.50
N THR A 197 1.57 -13.56 -6.76
CA THR A 197 1.29 -14.87 -7.34
C THR A 197 -0.08 -14.94 -8.01
N SER A 198 -1.10 -14.32 -7.43
CA SER A 198 -2.42 -14.14 -8.06
C SER A 198 -2.34 -13.32 -9.34
N THR A 199 -1.54 -12.26 -9.34
CA THR A 199 -1.32 -11.42 -10.54
C THR A 199 -0.57 -12.20 -11.63
N LEU A 200 0.47 -12.95 -11.26
CA LEU A 200 1.19 -13.82 -12.19
C LEU A 200 0.31 -14.93 -12.76
N LEU A 201 -0.58 -15.50 -11.94
CA LEU A 201 -1.57 -16.48 -12.40
C LEU A 201 -2.55 -15.83 -13.38
N GLY A 202 -3.10 -14.65 -13.05
CA GLY A 202 -3.96 -13.88 -13.94
C GLY A 202 -3.30 -13.56 -15.27
N ILE A 203 -2.05 -13.09 -15.25
CA ILE A 203 -1.25 -12.86 -16.46
C ILE A 203 -1.06 -14.17 -17.23
N SER A 204 -0.78 -15.29 -16.55
CA SER A 204 -0.61 -16.59 -17.19
C SER A 204 -1.88 -17.03 -17.91
N VAL A 205 -3.05 -16.89 -17.26
CA VAL A 205 -4.36 -17.19 -17.87
C VAL A 205 -4.65 -16.28 -19.05
N LEU A 206 -4.37 -14.97 -18.92
CA LEU A 206 -4.54 -14.01 -20.03
C LEU A 206 -3.63 -14.33 -21.21
N LEU A 207 -2.36 -14.69 -20.97
CA LEU A 207 -1.43 -15.07 -22.02
C LEU A 207 -1.88 -16.33 -22.76
N ILE A 208 -2.34 -17.36 -22.04
CA ILE A 208 -2.95 -18.56 -22.65
C ILE A 208 -4.19 -18.16 -23.47
N GLY A 209 -4.96 -17.20 -22.95
CA GLY A 209 -6.08 -16.59 -23.65
C GLY A 209 -5.68 -15.97 -25.00
N PHE A 210 -4.63 -15.15 -24.99
CA PHE A 210 -4.14 -14.44 -26.18
C PHE A 210 -3.46 -15.35 -27.20
N THR A 211 -2.87 -16.47 -26.80
CA THR A 211 -2.22 -17.41 -27.74
C THR A 211 -3.22 -18.16 -28.63
N GLY A 212 -4.54 -17.97 -28.46
CA GLY A 212 -5.56 -18.66 -29.24
C GLY A 212 -5.68 -20.16 -28.92
N THR A 213 -4.90 -20.64 -27.95
CA THR A 213 -4.89 -22.03 -27.47
C THR A 213 -6.05 -22.35 -26.52
N ILE A 214 -6.94 -21.37 -26.28
CA ILE A 214 -8.14 -21.53 -25.44
C ILE A 214 -8.93 -22.76 -25.83
N TYR A 215 -9.06 -23.02 -27.14
CA TYR A 215 -9.83 -24.14 -27.64
C TYR A 215 -9.32 -25.50 -27.14
N TYR A 216 -8.00 -25.66 -27.04
CA TYR A 216 -7.38 -26.93 -26.65
C TYR A 216 -7.37 -27.16 -25.14
N ASN A 217 -7.32 -26.08 -24.35
CA ASN A 217 -7.19 -26.14 -22.90
C ASN A 217 -8.40 -25.53 -22.17
N TYR A 218 -9.57 -25.52 -22.83
CA TYR A 218 -10.78 -24.85 -22.34
C TYR A 218 -11.19 -25.34 -20.94
N TYR A 219 -11.33 -26.66 -20.77
CA TYR A 219 -11.74 -27.26 -19.50
C TYR A 219 -10.73 -27.02 -18.37
N GLN A 220 -9.44 -27.10 -18.68
CA GLN A 220 -8.37 -26.84 -17.72
C GLN A 220 -8.39 -25.38 -17.24
N MET A 221 -8.65 -24.44 -18.14
CA MET A 221 -8.78 -23.02 -17.76
C MET A 221 -10.01 -22.75 -16.93
N ILE A 222 -11.17 -23.33 -17.26
CA ILE A 222 -12.37 -23.21 -16.43
C ILE A 222 -12.11 -23.74 -15.03
N LEU A 223 -11.50 -24.92 -14.92
CA LEU A 223 -11.16 -25.53 -13.63
C LEU A 223 -10.18 -24.66 -12.82
N CYS A 224 -9.13 -24.13 -13.46
CA CYS A 224 -8.20 -23.18 -12.84
C CYS A 224 -8.90 -21.93 -12.30
N VAL A 225 -9.78 -21.33 -13.10
CA VAL A 225 -10.54 -20.14 -12.71
C VAL A 225 -11.51 -20.49 -11.57
N ALA A 226 -12.18 -21.63 -11.64
CA ALA A 226 -13.10 -22.09 -10.60
C ALA A 226 -12.38 -22.33 -9.26
N VAL A 227 -11.21 -22.99 -9.26
CA VAL A 227 -10.41 -23.16 -8.03
C VAL A 227 -9.95 -21.81 -7.48
N TYR A 228 -9.47 -20.91 -8.33
CA TYR A 228 -9.03 -19.59 -7.91
C TYR A 228 -10.18 -18.79 -7.27
N GLN A 229 -11.35 -18.76 -7.90
CA GLN A 229 -12.55 -18.08 -7.39
C GLN A 229 -13.04 -18.71 -6.08
N SER A 230 -13.08 -20.04 -5.99
CA SER A 230 -13.45 -20.78 -4.78
C SER A 230 -12.49 -20.49 -3.61
N THR A 231 -11.20 -20.43 -3.89
CA THR A 231 -10.15 -20.08 -2.91
C THR A 231 -10.31 -18.66 -2.40
N LEU A 232 -10.55 -17.71 -3.31
CA LEU A 232 -10.80 -16.31 -2.96
C LEU A 232 -12.09 -16.16 -2.14
N PHE A 233 -13.16 -16.84 -2.55
CA PHE A 233 -14.43 -16.84 -1.86
C PHE A 233 -14.28 -17.36 -0.42
N CYS A 234 -13.58 -18.47 -0.20
CA CYS A 234 -13.30 -18.98 1.15
C CYS A 234 -12.60 -17.94 2.05
N ALA A 235 -11.64 -17.19 1.49
CA ALA A 235 -10.91 -16.16 2.23
C ALA A 235 -11.80 -14.95 2.58
N VAL A 236 -12.57 -14.45 1.61
CA VAL A 236 -13.49 -13.31 1.78
C VAL A 236 -14.61 -13.65 2.75
N GLU A 237 -15.27 -14.79 2.58
CA GLU A 237 -16.35 -15.27 3.45
C GLU A 237 -15.85 -15.47 4.89
N GLY A 238 -14.62 -15.98 5.06
CA GLY A 238 -13.98 -16.11 6.37
C GLY A 238 -13.86 -14.75 7.09
N ALA A 239 -13.24 -13.77 6.43
CA ALA A 239 -13.05 -12.44 7.01
C ALA A 239 -14.37 -11.71 7.28
N GLN A 240 -15.29 -11.74 6.32
CA GLN A 240 -16.59 -11.06 6.44
C GLN A 240 -17.39 -11.60 7.63
N CYS A 241 -17.49 -12.92 7.76
CA CYS A 241 -18.32 -13.54 8.80
C CYS A 241 -17.93 -13.09 10.22
N VAL A 242 -16.66 -12.77 10.46
CA VAL A 242 -16.20 -12.28 11.76
C VAL A 242 -16.56 -10.82 11.95
N GLU A 243 -16.38 -10.00 10.92
CA GLU A 243 -16.76 -8.59 10.95
C GLU A 243 -18.25 -8.43 11.27
N GLU A 244 -19.12 -9.20 10.58
CA GLU A 244 -20.57 -9.16 10.77
C GLU A 244 -21.03 -9.56 12.18
N GLU A 245 -20.42 -10.59 12.76
CA GLU A 245 -20.83 -11.01 14.11
C GLU A 245 -20.29 -10.08 15.19
N THR A 246 -19.10 -9.50 14.99
CA THR A 246 -18.53 -8.57 15.97
C THR A 246 -19.17 -7.18 15.93
N ASP A 247 -19.73 -6.77 14.79
CA ASP A 247 -20.51 -5.53 14.68
C ASP A 247 -21.76 -5.54 15.57
N LYS A 248 -22.37 -6.72 15.75
CA LYS A 248 -23.53 -6.93 16.64
C LYS A 248 -23.22 -6.70 18.12
N PHE A 249 -21.96 -6.70 18.54
CA PHE A 249 -21.58 -6.51 19.95
C PHE A 249 -22.13 -5.19 20.50
N SER A 250 -22.02 -4.11 19.71
CA SER A 250 -22.53 -2.79 20.10
C SER A 250 -24.05 -2.78 20.23
N GLN A 251 -24.76 -3.43 19.30
CA GLN A 251 -26.22 -3.51 19.28
C GLN A 251 -26.76 -4.25 20.52
N VAL A 252 -26.16 -5.40 20.87
CA VAL A 252 -26.55 -6.17 22.07
C VAL A 252 -26.20 -5.42 23.35
N LEU A 253 -25.09 -4.68 23.38
CA LEU A 253 -24.78 -3.82 24.52
C LEU A 253 -25.82 -2.71 24.71
N PHE A 254 -26.36 -2.14 23.63
CA PHE A 254 -27.42 -1.13 23.70
C PHE A 254 -28.78 -1.69 24.07
N SER A 255 -29.06 -2.97 23.76
CA SER A 255 -30.33 -3.61 24.14
C SER A 255 -30.40 -4.01 25.61
N ASN A 256 -29.28 -4.02 26.33
CA ASN A 256 -29.27 -4.22 27.77
C ASN A 256 -29.95 -3.04 28.50
N PRO A 257 -30.56 -3.26 29.67
CA PRO A 257 -31.29 -2.22 30.40
C PRO A 257 -30.34 -1.30 31.18
N TRP A 258 -29.42 -0.65 30.46
CA TRP A 258 -28.35 0.17 31.00
C TRP A 258 -28.83 1.37 31.81
N TYR A 259 -30.10 1.78 31.64
CA TYR A 259 -30.73 2.83 32.42
C TYR A 259 -30.83 2.47 33.91
N THR A 260 -31.03 1.18 34.23
CA THR A 260 -31.08 0.62 35.61
C THR A 260 -29.71 0.54 36.28
N TRP A 261 -28.62 0.80 35.56
CA TRP A 261 -27.27 0.65 36.07
C TRP A 261 -26.78 1.91 36.80
N ASN A 262 -25.95 1.73 37.82
CA ASN A 262 -25.30 2.83 38.52
C ASN A 262 -24.25 3.55 37.64
N GLN A 263 -23.73 4.68 38.10
CA GLN A 263 -22.78 5.50 37.34
C GLN A 263 -21.47 4.78 36.99
N ASN A 264 -21.00 3.89 37.87
CA ASN A 264 -19.77 3.14 37.62
C ASN A 264 -19.95 2.13 36.47
N ASN A 265 -21.07 1.41 36.48
CA ASN A 265 -21.43 0.46 35.42
C ASN A 265 -21.69 1.17 34.09
N LYS A 266 -22.36 2.32 34.11
CA LYS A 266 -22.54 3.19 32.92
C LYS A 266 -21.19 3.65 32.35
N LYS A 267 -20.23 4.03 33.19
CA LYS A 267 -18.88 4.39 32.75
C LYS A 267 -18.16 3.21 32.08
N LEU A 268 -18.27 2.00 32.64
CA LEU A 268 -17.72 0.78 32.03
C LEU A 268 -18.39 0.47 30.69
N LEU A 269 -19.72 0.62 30.60
CA LEU A 269 -20.45 0.47 29.34
C LEU A 269 -19.93 1.44 28.28
N CYS A 270 -19.74 2.72 28.60
CA CYS A 270 -19.20 3.71 27.66
C CYS A 270 -17.80 3.33 27.16
N ILE A 271 -16.93 2.86 28.07
CA ILE A 271 -15.59 2.36 27.70
C ILE A 271 -15.74 1.17 26.74
N PHE A 272 -16.62 0.23 27.05
CA PHE A 272 -16.83 -0.94 26.23
C PHE A 272 -17.40 -0.57 24.85
N LEU A 273 -18.43 0.27 24.78
CA LEU A 273 -18.99 0.77 23.53
C LEU A 273 -17.92 1.44 22.66
N THR A 274 -17.03 2.23 23.27
CA THR A 274 -15.92 2.88 22.55
C THR A 274 -14.96 1.85 21.93
N ILE A 275 -14.71 0.73 22.64
CA ILE A 275 -13.85 -0.34 22.11
C ILE A 275 -14.58 -1.13 21.02
N SER A 276 -15.88 -1.42 21.19
CA SER A 276 -16.68 -2.23 20.26
C SER A 276 -17.16 -1.46 19.03
N GLN A 277 -16.97 -0.14 18.96
CA GLN A 277 -17.32 0.69 17.80
C GLN A 277 -16.58 0.28 16.52
N LYS A 278 -15.43 -0.39 16.65
CA LYS A 278 -14.69 -0.91 15.50
C LYS A 278 -14.91 -2.42 15.45
N PRO A 279 -15.56 -2.96 14.41
CA PRO A 279 -15.71 -4.39 14.29
C PRO A 279 -14.33 -5.04 14.17
N VAL A 280 -14.23 -6.28 14.64
CA VAL A 280 -12.98 -7.03 14.61
C VAL A 280 -12.75 -7.49 13.18
N LYS A 281 -11.84 -6.83 12.49
CA LYS A 281 -11.48 -7.16 11.10
C LYS A 281 -10.33 -8.16 11.07
N ILE A 282 -10.55 -9.30 10.43
CA ILE A 282 -9.50 -10.26 10.05
C ILE A 282 -9.08 -9.95 8.61
N LEU A 283 -7.82 -10.20 8.25
CA LEU A 283 -7.22 -9.88 6.94
C LEU A 283 -7.16 -8.38 6.65
N LYS A 284 -6.89 -7.58 7.68
CA LYS A 284 -6.63 -6.15 7.49
C LYS A 284 -5.23 -5.94 6.93
N TRP A 285 -5.13 -5.59 5.64
CA TRP A 285 -3.85 -5.37 4.96
C TRP A 285 -3.25 -4.01 5.31
N SER A 286 -4.11 -2.99 5.34
CA SER A 286 -3.79 -1.61 5.72
C SER A 286 -4.99 -0.98 6.42
N GLU A 287 -4.86 0.26 6.90
CA GLU A 287 -6.03 1.02 7.39
C GLU A 287 -7.13 1.16 6.33
N SER A 288 -6.75 1.12 5.04
CA SER A 288 -7.61 1.37 3.88
C SER A 288 -8.02 0.12 3.09
N LEU A 289 -7.45 -1.04 3.40
CA LEU A 289 -7.67 -2.24 2.63
C LEU A 289 -7.89 -3.43 3.56
N ASP A 290 -9.14 -3.82 3.65
CA ASP A 290 -9.66 -5.00 4.30
C ASP A 290 -10.23 -5.95 3.25
N LEU A 291 -10.00 -7.26 3.45
CA LEU A 291 -10.54 -8.28 2.56
C LEU A 291 -11.99 -8.60 2.96
N ASN A 292 -12.94 -7.74 2.57
CA ASN A 292 -14.37 -7.91 2.84
C ASN A 292 -15.18 -8.03 1.54
N TYR A 293 -16.51 -8.20 1.66
CA TYR A 293 -17.37 -8.27 0.47
C TYR A 293 -17.35 -6.99 -0.37
N ASP A 294 -17.21 -5.82 0.27
CA ASP A 294 -17.16 -4.55 -0.44
C ASP A 294 -15.92 -4.46 -1.33
N TRP A 295 -14.77 -4.93 -0.83
CA TRP A 295 -13.56 -5.06 -1.64
C TRP A 295 -13.78 -6.02 -2.80
N ALA A 296 -14.33 -7.21 -2.56
CA ALA A 296 -14.57 -8.20 -3.61
C ALA A 296 -15.52 -7.65 -4.70
N LEU A 297 -16.61 -7.00 -4.30
CA LEU A 297 -17.58 -6.37 -5.19
C LEU A 297 -16.96 -5.22 -5.98
N SER A 298 -16.15 -4.37 -5.35
CA SER A 298 -15.47 -3.24 -6.00
C SER A 298 -14.51 -3.69 -7.12
N LYS A 299 -14.01 -4.93 -7.05
CA LYS A 299 -13.14 -5.52 -8.07
C LYS A 299 -13.90 -6.31 -9.13
N MET A 300 -15.06 -6.86 -8.80
CA MET A 300 -15.89 -7.64 -9.73
C MET A 300 -16.84 -6.79 -10.58
N GLN A 301 -17.32 -5.66 -10.07
CA GLN A 301 -18.17 -4.75 -10.86
C GLN A 301 -17.32 -3.70 -11.58
N PRO A 302 -17.21 -3.72 -12.92
CA PRO A 302 -16.74 -2.56 -13.65
C PRO A 302 -17.76 -1.43 -13.42
N THR A 303 -17.29 -0.29 -12.90
CA THR A 303 -17.96 1.01 -12.70
C THR A 303 -19.30 1.18 -13.44
N ILE A 304 -20.37 0.67 -12.84
CA ILE A 304 -21.75 1.08 -13.13
C ILE A 304 -22.19 1.79 -11.85
N HIS A 305 -22.65 3.03 -11.97
CA HIS A 305 -23.04 3.88 -10.84
C HIS A 305 -23.93 3.11 -9.85
N GLN A 306 -23.43 2.92 -8.63
CA GLN A 306 -24.19 2.31 -7.53
C GLN A 306 -25.15 3.36 -6.96
N GLU A 307 -26.43 3.19 -7.22
CA GLU A 307 -27.49 3.67 -6.33
C GLU A 307 -27.60 2.71 -5.13
N GLU A 308 -27.73 3.26 -3.92
CA GLU A 308 -27.86 2.52 -2.66
C GLU A 308 -29.02 1.50 -2.71
N LYS A 309 -28.73 0.21 -2.52
CA LYS A 309 -29.77 -0.83 -2.29
C LYS A 309 -29.35 -1.82 -1.18
N PRO A 310 -30.33 -2.33 -0.38
CA PRO A 310 -30.08 -2.93 0.94
C PRO A 310 -29.74 -4.44 0.91
N ASP A 311 -29.46 -4.98 2.12
CA ASP A 311 -29.00 -6.32 2.57
C ASP A 311 -29.41 -7.59 1.79
N ILE A 312 -30.42 -7.51 0.92
CA ILE A 312 -30.90 -8.62 0.09
C ILE A 312 -29.83 -9.07 -0.93
N TYR A 313 -28.89 -8.19 -1.30
CA TYR A 313 -27.78 -8.54 -2.19
C TYR A 313 -26.75 -9.50 -1.56
N ARG A 314 -26.61 -9.54 -0.23
CA ARG A 314 -25.56 -10.33 0.44
C ARG A 314 -25.79 -11.84 0.35
N SER A 315 -27.04 -12.30 0.56
CA SER A 315 -27.40 -13.73 0.41
C SER A 315 -27.47 -14.18 -1.06
N ARG A 316 -27.86 -13.26 -1.96
CA ARG A 316 -27.85 -13.49 -3.41
C ARG A 316 -26.43 -13.54 -3.97
N PHE A 317 -25.47 -12.80 -3.42
CA PHE A 317 -24.07 -12.83 -3.85
C PHE A 317 -23.43 -14.21 -3.60
N THR A 318 -23.68 -14.85 -2.45
CA THR A 318 -23.19 -16.21 -2.18
C THR A 318 -23.70 -17.22 -3.21
N PHE A 319 -24.97 -17.12 -3.59
CA PHE A 319 -25.60 -17.99 -4.59
C PHE A 319 -25.19 -17.63 -6.03
N GLN A 320 -25.10 -16.33 -6.37
CA GLN A 320 -24.66 -15.85 -7.69
C GLN A 320 -23.16 -16.04 -7.93
N CYS A 321 -22.31 -16.03 -6.90
CA CYS A 321 -20.92 -16.45 -7.06
C CYS A 321 -20.85 -17.94 -7.35
N ILE A 322 -21.57 -18.80 -6.62
CA ILE A 322 -21.53 -20.26 -6.87
C ILE A 322 -22.09 -20.60 -8.26
N VAL A 323 -23.22 -20.02 -8.65
CA VAL A 323 -23.85 -20.25 -9.96
C VAL A 323 -23.10 -19.51 -11.08
N GLY A 324 -22.62 -18.29 -10.82
CA GLY A 324 -21.85 -17.49 -11.78
C GLY A 324 -20.44 -18.04 -12.04
N CYS A 325 -19.77 -18.63 -11.05
CA CYS A 325 -18.47 -19.27 -11.25
C CYS A 325 -18.56 -20.52 -12.14
N ILE A 326 -19.74 -21.17 -12.18
CA ILE A 326 -19.99 -22.37 -13.01
C ILE A 326 -20.53 -22.00 -14.40
N PHE A 327 -21.43 -21.02 -14.50
CA PHE A 327 -22.17 -20.74 -15.74
C PHE A 327 -21.77 -19.45 -16.47
N TYR A 328 -21.15 -18.46 -15.82
CA TYR A 328 -20.83 -17.16 -16.43
C TYR A 328 -19.65 -17.22 -17.44
N PRO A 329 -18.58 -18.01 -17.23
CA PRO A 329 -17.54 -18.20 -18.25
C PRO A 329 -18.07 -18.94 -19.49
N ALA A 330 -19.07 -19.81 -19.31
CA ALA A 330 -19.71 -20.53 -20.41
C ALA A 330 -20.58 -19.60 -21.27
N GLY A 331 -21.26 -18.62 -20.67
CA GLY A 331 -22.13 -17.67 -21.38
C GLY A 331 -21.40 -16.57 -22.15
N LEU A 332 -20.26 -16.07 -21.65
CA LEU A 332 -19.56 -14.91 -22.24
C LEU A 332 -18.71 -15.22 -23.49
N ILE A 333 -18.54 -16.50 -23.83
CA ILE A 333 -17.64 -16.96 -24.90
C ILE A 333 -18.41 -17.53 -26.12
N ILE A 334 -19.74 -17.66 -26.04
CA ILE A 334 -20.57 -18.25 -27.12
C ILE A 334 -20.84 -17.29 -28.30
N THR A 335 -20.45 -16.02 -28.25
CA THR A 335 -20.67 -15.08 -29.37
C THR A 335 -19.46 -14.97 -30.30
N ARG A 336 -19.58 -15.65 -31.45
CA ARG A 336 -18.54 -16.06 -32.41
C ARG A 336 -17.86 -14.95 -33.26
N GLU A 337 -18.27 -13.68 -33.18
CA GLU A 337 -17.79 -12.62 -34.12
C GLU A 337 -17.08 -11.41 -33.50
N TYR A 338 -16.92 -11.31 -32.17
CA TYR A 338 -16.40 -10.09 -31.54
C TYR A 338 -14.87 -10.01 -31.32
N HIS A 339 -14.10 -11.06 -31.58
CA HIS A 339 -12.70 -11.13 -31.13
C HIS A 339 -11.75 -10.12 -31.80
N ILE A 340 -11.91 -9.81 -33.08
CA ILE A 340 -11.09 -8.79 -33.75
C ILE A 340 -11.49 -7.39 -33.28
N HIS A 341 -12.79 -7.15 -33.09
CA HIS A 341 -13.30 -5.84 -32.70
C HIS A 341 -12.97 -5.50 -31.24
N VAL A 342 -12.93 -6.49 -30.34
CA VAL A 342 -12.56 -6.34 -28.93
C VAL A 342 -11.06 -6.09 -28.78
N VAL A 343 -10.20 -6.80 -29.50
CA VAL A 343 -8.75 -6.53 -29.49
C VAL A 343 -8.46 -5.12 -30.04
N PHE A 344 -9.15 -4.69 -31.10
CA PHE A 344 -9.05 -3.33 -31.62
C PHE A 344 -9.62 -2.28 -30.65
N GLN A 345 -10.71 -2.57 -29.93
CA GLN A 345 -11.29 -1.68 -28.91
C GLN A 345 -10.41 -1.58 -27.65
N VAL A 346 -9.73 -2.67 -27.26
CA VAL A 346 -8.76 -2.67 -26.16
C VAL A 346 -7.51 -1.91 -26.56
N LEU A 347 -6.96 -2.13 -27.76
CA LEU A 347 -5.84 -1.34 -28.28
C LEU A 347 -6.20 0.13 -28.48
N LYS A 348 -7.41 0.43 -28.97
CA LYS A 348 -7.94 1.80 -29.10
C LYS A 348 -8.20 2.46 -27.75
N LYS A 349 -8.60 1.70 -26.71
CA LYS A 349 -8.72 2.19 -25.32
C LYS A 349 -7.36 2.39 -24.65
N VAL A 350 -6.38 1.53 -24.93
CA VAL A 350 -4.99 1.68 -24.47
C VAL A 350 -4.33 2.88 -25.16
N TYR A 351 -4.64 3.14 -26.44
CA TYR A 351 -4.23 4.35 -27.17
C TYR A 351 -5.02 5.60 -26.76
N SER A 352 -6.32 5.49 -26.45
CA SER A 352 -7.14 6.62 -25.94
C SER A 352 -6.87 6.93 -24.46
N LEU A 353 -6.21 6.02 -23.74
CA LEU A 353 -5.47 6.25 -22.49
C LEU A 353 -4.19 7.08 -22.71
N GLY A 354 -4.07 7.74 -23.87
CA GLY A 354 -3.16 8.85 -24.17
C GLY A 354 -3.32 10.10 -23.30
N SER A 355 -3.61 9.94 -22.00
CA SER A 355 -3.35 10.95 -20.96
C SER A 355 -1.86 11.36 -20.92
N VAL A 356 -1.00 10.58 -21.58
CA VAL A 356 0.44 10.76 -21.72
C VAL A 356 0.83 11.94 -22.63
N PHE A 357 0.08 12.25 -23.70
CA PHE A 357 0.32 13.46 -24.49
C PHE A 357 -0.20 14.75 -23.81
N PHE A 358 -1.20 14.61 -22.92
CA PHE A 358 -1.78 15.75 -22.20
C PHE A 358 -0.89 16.25 -21.04
N ASN A 359 -0.08 15.39 -20.42
CA ASN A 359 0.89 15.79 -19.39
C ASN A 359 2.08 16.61 -19.97
N LEU A 360 2.51 16.32 -21.21
CA LEU A 360 3.53 17.12 -21.90
C LEU A 360 3.00 18.50 -22.33
N ARG A 361 1.71 18.60 -22.68
CA ARG A 361 1.05 19.88 -23.00
C ARG A 361 0.87 20.77 -21.76
N GLY A 362 0.57 20.19 -20.60
CA GLY A 362 0.60 20.90 -19.32
C GLY A 362 1.98 21.47 -18.98
N TYR A 363 3.04 20.75 -19.32
CA TYR A 363 4.43 21.16 -19.06
C TYR A 363 4.96 22.24 -20.04
N SER A 364 4.63 22.14 -21.34
CA SER A 364 4.98 23.18 -22.33
C SER A 364 4.28 24.51 -22.03
N TYR A 365 3.03 24.46 -21.56
CA TYR A 365 2.25 25.62 -21.11
C TYR A 365 2.80 26.25 -19.81
N LEU A 366 3.21 25.42 -18.84
CA LEU A 366 3.87 25.86 -17.60
C LEU A 366 5.18 26.63 -17.86
N ARG A 367 5.92 26.29 -18.92
CA ARG A 367 7.15 27.01 -19.32
C ARG A 367 6.86 28.36 -19.98
N THR A 368 5.89 28.42 -20.89
CA THR A 368 5.60 29.67 -21.63
C THR A 368 4.95 30.74 -20.75
N GLU A 369 4.15 30.34 -19.74
CA GLU A 369 3.58 31.30 -18.79
C GLU A 369 4.56 31.75 -17.70
N CYS A 370 5.44 30.88 -17.23
CA CYS A 370 6.54 31.29 -16.33
C CYS A 370 7.49 32.30 -17.00
N GLU A 371 7.76 32.17 -18.29
CA GLU A 371 8.63 33.10 -19.03
C GLU A 371 7.93 34.44 -19.36
N LYS A 372 6.61 34.44 -19.64
CA LYS A 372 5.84 35.68 -19.93
C LYS A 372 5.53 36.53 -18.70
N THR A 373 5.25 35.91 -17.54
CA THR A 373 5.00 36.64 -16.28
C THR A 373 6.27 37.17 -15.61
N PHE A 374 7.43 36.56 -15.90
CA PHE A 374 8.74 37.01 -15.39
C PHE A 374 9.16 38.38 -15.94
N PHE A 375 8.94 38.65 -17.24
CA PHE A 375 9.27 39.96 -17.83
C PHE A 375 8.20 41.05 -17.57
N ALA A 376 6.97 40.66 -17.22
CA ALA A 376 5.91 41.62 -16.90
C ALA A 376 6.01 42.15 -15.46
N HIS A 377 6.52 41.35 -14.51
CA HIS A 377 6.49 41.72 -13.09
C HIS A 377 7.58 42.71 -12.69
N GLU A 378 8.72 42.77 -13.39
CA GLU A 378 9.76 43.78 -13.11
C GLU A 378 9.31 45.21 -13.48
N ARG A 379 8.27 45.37 -14.32
CA ARG A 379 7.65 46.68 -14.63
C ARG A 379 6.47 47.06 -13.73
N ILE A 380 5.82 46.11 -13.05
CA ILE A 380 4.54 46.34 -12.34
C ILE A 380 4.72 46.56 -10.82
N VAL A 381 5.90 46.26 -10.26
CA VAL A 381 6.19 46.47 -8.82
C VAL A 381 6.19 47.95 -8.38
N ARG A 382 5.96 48.92 -9.28
CA ARG A 382 5.73 50.33 -8.90
C ARG A 382 4.27 50.78 -8.77
N HIS A 383 3.26 50.00 -9.16
CA HIS A 383 1.87 50.46 -9.01
C HIS A 383 0.85 49.35 -8.72
N LYS A 384 0.06 49.61 -7.67
CA LYS A 384 -1.13 48.90 -7.16
C LYS A 384 -0.93 47.65 -6.29
N ARG A 385 -0.94 47.93 -4.99
CA ARG A 385 -1.33 47.05 -3.88
C ARG A 385 -2.87 46.89 -3.90
N ARG A 386 -3.41 45.84 -4.51
CA ARG A 386 -4.70 45.18 -4.16
C ARG A 386 -4.99 44.03 -5.14
N ARG A 387 -5.24 42.86 -4.55
CA ARG A 387 -5.41 41.51 -5.13
C ARG A 387 -4.10 40.80 -5.50
N SER A 388 -3.56 40.08 -4.53
CA SER A 388 -2.54 39.06 -4.69
C SER A 388 -3.17 37.78 -5.22
N GLU A 389 -3.04 37.52 -6.51
CA GLU A 389 -3.15 36.17 -7.05
C GLU A 389 -1.80 35.46 -6.84
N CYS A 390 -1.82 34.30 -6.19
CA CYS A 390 -0.64 33.52 -5.82
C CYS A 390 0.28 33.26 -7.01
N PHE A 391 1.55 33.64 -6.85
CA PHE A 391 2.65 33.22 -7.70
C PHE A 391 2.82 31.70 -7.64
N ILE A 392 3.00 31.08 -8.82
CA ILE A 392 3.18 29.64 -9.08
C ILE A 392 1.90 28.79 -8.92
N CYS A 393 0.92 29.00 -9.80
CA CYS A 393 0.04 27.94 -10.34
C CYS A 393 -0.50 28.40 -11.70
N ALA A 394 0.04 27.89 -12.81
CA ALA A 394 -0.53 28.15 -14.13
C ALA A 394 -1.83 27.35 -14.32
N ASN A 395 -2.86 28.00 -14.88
CA ASN A 395 -4.12 27.38 -15.29
C ASN A 395 -3.88 26.23 -16.30
N VAL A 396 -4.12 24.98 -15.91
CA VAL A 396 -4.13 23.83 -16.84
C VAL A 396 -5.59 23.48 -17.18
N PRO A 397 -5.96 23.29 -18.47
CA PRO A 397 -7.33 22.91 -18.81
C PRO A 397 -7.62 21.45 -18.45
N ASN A 398 -8.71 21.23 -17.71
CA ASN A 398 -9.45 19.99 -17.40
C ASN A 398 -8.73 18.63 -17.59
N THR A 399 -8.18 18.08 -16.49
CA THR A 399 -7.76 16.66 -16.38
C THR A 399 -8.19 16.08 -15.03
N SER A 400 -8.32 14.74 -14.92
CA SER A 400 -8.75 14.06 -13.66
C SER A 400 -7.77 14.27 -12.50
N SER A 401 -6.49 14.57 -12.78
CA SER A 401 -5.51 14.92 -11.75
C SER A 401 -5.80 16.28 -11.10
N ARG A 402 -6.52 17.18 -11.78
CA ARG A 402 -6.98 18.46 -11.22
C ARG A 402 -7.95 18.23 -10.07
N ILE A 403 -8.84 17.24 -10.18
CA ILE A 403 -9.83 16.95 -9.14
C ILE A 403 -9.12 16.55 -7.84
N GLU A 404 -8.10 15.67 -7.90
CA GLU A 404 -7.40 15.26 -6.68
C GLU A 404 -6.50 16.35 -6.09
N THR A 405 -5.81 17.16 -6.91
CA THR A 405 -4.97 18.25 -6.40
C THR A 405 -5.76 19.46 -5.92
N GLU A 406 -6.88 19.81 -6.58
CA GLU A 406 -7.79 20.85 -6.09
C GLU A 406 -8.54 20.38 -4.85
N THR A 407 -8.96 19.12 -4.77
CA THR A 407 -9.55 18.57 -3.53
C THR A 407 -8.55 18.58 -2.37
N CYS A 408 -7.28 18.24 -2.62
CA CYS A 408 -6.22 18.36 -1.62
C CYS A 408 -5.96 19.83 -1.22
N ARG A 409 -6.09 20.77 -2.15
CA ARG A 409 -5.92 22.21 -1.90
C ARG A 409 -7.10 22.80 -1.14
N GLU A 410 -8.34 22.45 -1.47
CA GLU A 410 -9.54 22.91 -0.77
C GLU A 410 -9.62 22.33 0.64
N LYS A 411 -9.10 21.12 0.86
CA LYS A 411 -8.97 20.53 2.19
C LYS A 411 -7.83 21.14 3.01
N LEU A 412 -6.85 21.80 2.36
CA LEU A 412 -5.79 22.51 3.06
C LEU A 412 -6.08 24.00 3.08
N ASP A 413 -6.43 24.52 4.25
CA ASP A 413 -6.25 25.93 4.58
C ASP A 413 -4.75 26.27 4.60
N CYS A 414 -4.04 26.16 3.47
CA CYS A 414 -2.62 26.47 3.33
C CYS A 414 -2.38 27.93 3.70
N TRP A 415 -1.34 28.18 4.48
CA TRP A 415 -0.88 29.55 4.64
C TRP A 415 -0.37 30.09 3.32
N SER A 416 -0.76 31.33 3.03
CA SER A 416 -0.22 32.08 1.90
C SER A 416 1.27 32.33 2.13
N GLU A 417 2.06 32.32 1.06
CA GLU A 417 3.50 32.59 1.15
C GLU A 417 3.81 33.97 1.77
N ASP A 418 2.87 34.92 1.66
CA ASP A 418 2.94 36.26 2.25
C ASP A 418 2.82 36.30 3.78
N SER A 419 2.49 35.17 4.43
CA SER A 419 2.33 35.12 5.89
C SER A 419 3.66 34.97 6.64
N GLY A 420 4.75 34.65 5.95
CA GLY A 420 6.08 34.52 6.53
C GLY A 420 6.94 35.78 6.33
N SER A 421 8.07 35.87 7.04
CA SER A 421 9.05 36.92 6.77
C SER A 421 9.67 36.76 5.40
N ARG A 422 10.32 37.84 4.95
CA ARG A 422 11.12 37.86 3.73
C ARG A 422 12.18 36.75 3.73
N GLU A 423 12.75 36.39 4.88
CA GLU A 423 13.76 35.34 4.94
C GLU A 423 13.14 33.96 4.68
N THR A 424 12.03 33.63 5.35
CA THR A 424 11.30 32.38 5.14
C THR A 424 10.83 32.24 3.69
N PHE A 425 10.32 33.32 3.11
CA PHE A 425 9.96 33.37 1.69
C PHE A 425 11.15 33.07 0.77
N LEU A 426 12.32 33.69 1.01
CA LEU A 426 13.54 33.42 0.24
C LEU A 426 14.03 31.98 0.42
N ARG A 427 13.88 31.39 1.60
CA ARG A 427 14.19 29.98 1.87
C ARG A 427 13.26 29.07 1.06
N ILE A 428 11.94 29.29 1.12
CA ILE A 428 10.93 28.55 0.34
C ILE A 428 11.27 28.63 -1.15
N LYS A 429 11.50 29.83 -1.69
CA LYS A 429 11.86 30.07 -3.09
C LYS A 429 13.13 29.30 -3.51
N ARG A 430 14.16 29.27 -2.65
CA ARG A 430 15.41 28.54 -2.91
C ARG A 430 15.18 27.02 -2.96
N HIS A 431 14.34 26.49 -2.08
CA HIS A 431 14.00 25.06 -2.07
C HIS A 431 13.10 24.65 -3.24
N ALA A 432 12.12 25.50 -3.59
CA ALA A 432 11.29 25.30 -4.78
C ALA A 432 12.14 25.24 -6.05
N ARG A 433 13.08 26.19 -6.23
CA ARG A 433 14.00 26.19 -7.38
C ARG A 433 14.84 24.91 -7.47
N ARG A 434 15.36 24.41 -6.34
CA ARG A 434 16.12 23.16 -6.31
C ARG A 434 15.26 21.96 -6.71
N ALA A 435 14.04 21.85 -6.18
CA ALA A 435 13.11 20.78 -6.55
C ALA A 435 12.76 20.80 -8.05
N THR A 436 12.56 21.99 -8.63
CA THR A 436 12.33 22.16 -10.07
C THR A 436 13.53 21.70 -10.89
N ILE A 437 14.75 22.07 -10.48
CA ILE A 437 15.98 21.63 -11.16
C ILE A 437 16.09 20.10 -11.13
N TYR A 438 15.88 19.46 -9.97
CA TYR A 438 15.92 18.00 -9.87
C TYR A 438 14.86 17.31 -10.73
N THR A 439 13.64 17.87 -10.76
CA THR A 439 12.54 17.36 -11.59
C THR A 439 12.89 17.44 -13.08
N ILE A 440 13.43 18.58 -13.53
CA ILE A 440 13.88 18.77 -14.92
C ILE A 440 14.99 17.78 -15.26
N MET A 441 16.03 17.72 -14.43
CA MET A 441 17.18 16.83 -14.66
C MET A 441 16.75 15.36 -14.75
N ASN A 442 15.92 14.90 -13.82
CA ASN A 442 15.45 13.52 -13.82
C ASN A 442 14.56 13.24 -15.05
N THR A 443 13.73 14.20 -15.46
CA THR A 443 12.89 14.06 -16.66
C THR A 443 13.72 13.96 -17.93
N VAL A 444 14.72 14.83 -18.09
CA VAL A 444 15.65 14.79 -19.22
C VAL A 444 16.42 13.47 -19.25
N LEU A 445 16.93 13.03 -18.09
CA LEU A 445 17.67 11.78 -17.97
C LEU A 445 16.79 10.57 -18.31
N THR A 446 15.53 10.57 -17.88
CA THR A 446 14.54 9.52 -18.17
C THR A 446 14.20 9.46 -19.66
N ILE A 447 13.98 10.62 -20.30
CA ILE A 447 13.73 10.70 -21.75
C ILE A 447 14.96 10.21 -22.53
N ALA A 448 16.16 10.68 -22.17
CA ALA A 448 17.40 10.26 -22.81
C ALA A 448 17.62 8.75 -22.68
N THR A 449 17.37 8.18 -21.51
CA THR A 449 17.47 6.74 -21.24
C THR A 449 16.43 5.94 -22.02
N GLY A 450 15.18 6.43 -22.06
CA GLY A 450 14.12 5.81 -22.85
C GLY A 450 14.47 5.77 -24.34
N ILE A 451 14.94 6.88 -24.89
CA ILE A 451 15.40 6.97 -26.28
C ILE A 451 16.59 6.03 -26.53
N ALA A 452 17.59 6.05 -25.65
CA ALA A 452 18.77 5.18 -25.72
C ALA A 452 18.42 3.69 -25.71
N LEU A 453 17.38 3.29 -24.96
CA LEU A 453 16.91 1.91 -24.92
C LEU A 453 16.08 1.52 -26.14
N VAL A 454 15.40 2.46 -26.79
CA VAL A 454 14.61 2.21 -28.01
C VAL A 454 15.49 2.04 -29.23
N PHE A 455 16.69 2.65 -29.27
CA PHE A 455 17.58 2.51 -30.41
C PHE A 455 17.93 1.03 -30.66
N PRO A 456 17.61 0.51 -31.86
CA PRO A 456 17.87 -0.87 -32.19
C PRO A 456 19.38 -1.09 -32.26
N ASN A 457 19.84 -2.14 -31.59
CA ASN A 457 21.17 -2.68 -31.78
C ASN A 457 20.98 -4.06 -32.40
N GLU A 458 21.43 -4.25 -33.64
CA GLU A 458 21.21 -5.48 -34.41
C GLU A 458 21.69 -6.73 -33.64
N LYS A 459 22.72 -6.57 -32.80
CA LYS A 459 23.24 -7.65 -31.96
C LYS A 459 22.30 -8.02 -30.81
N GLU A 460 21.39 -7.15 -30.37
CA GLU A 460 20.46 -7.40 -29.27
C GLU A 460 19.42 -8.49 -29.57
N ILE A 461 19.07 -8.67 -30.84
CA ILE A 461 18.13 -9.72 -31.27
C ILE A 461 18.66 -11.09 -30.85
N HIS A 462 19.98 -11.28 -30.85
CA HIS A 462 20.59 -12.55 -30.44
C HIS A 462 20.58 -12.78 -28.92
N TYR A 463 20.49 -11.73 -28.11
CA TYR A 463 20.56 -11.81 -26.65
C TYR A 463 19.18 -11.87 -25.98
N HIS A 464 18.18 -11.26 -26.60
CA HIS A 464 16.81 -11.30 -26.09
C HIS A 464 16.15 -12.59 -26.55
N TYR A 465 16.25 -13.65 -25.73
CA TYR A 465 15.69 -14.97 -26.01
C TYR A 465 14.27 -14.89 -26.58
N PHE A 466 13.36 -14.11 -25.99
CA PHE A 466 11.99 -13.96 -26.51
C PHE A 466 11.93 -13.41 -27.95
N LEU A 467 12.76 -12.42 -28.27
CA LEU A 467 12.82 -11.81 -29.60
C LEU A 467 13.54 -12.70 -30.61
N LYS A 468 14.58 -13.43 -30.17
CA LYS A 468 15.24 -14.46 -30.97
C LYS A 468 14.25 -15.55 -31.38
N ILE A 469 13.44 -16.01 -30.43
CA ILE A 469 12.41 -17.03 -30.67
C ILE A 469 11.33 -16.53 -31.64
N LEU A 470 10.87 -15.29 -31.46
CA LEU A 470 9.95 -14.68 -32.42
C LEU A 470 10.58 -14.57 -33.81
N ALA A 471 11.84 -14.15 -33.91
CA ALA A 471 12.55 -14.02 -35.17
C ALA A 471 12.82 -15.37 -35.86
N GLU A 472 12.98 -16.44 -35.10
CA GLU A 472 13.17 -17.80 -35.64
C GLU A 472 11.85 -18.44 -36.08
N GLN A 473 10.72 -18.13 -35.45
CA GLN A 473 9.42 -18.75 -35.77
C GLN A 473 8.52 -17.95 -36.70
N THR A 474 8.75 -16.65 -36.82
CA THR A 474 8.07 -15.85 -37.85
C THR A 474 9.05 -15.58 -38.97
N PRO A 475 8.64 -15.70 -40.26
CA PRO A 475 9.48 -15.24 -41.35
C PRO A 475 9.91 -13.80 -41.05
N PRO A 476 11.13 -13.36 -41.44
CA PRO A 476 11.67 -12.04 -41.13
C PRO A 476 10.79 -10.95 -41.75
N ASN A 477 9.70 -10.66 -41.06
CA ASN A 477 8.58 -9.89 -41.52
C ASN A 477 8.40 -8.71 -40.58
N PHE A 478 7.69 -7.71 -41.10
CA PHE A 478 7.20 -6.54 -40.40
C PHE A 478 6.68 -6.81 -38.96
N ILE A 479 6.10 -7.99 -38.70
CA ILE A 479 5.55 -8.37 -37.39
C ILE A 479 6.64 -8.49 -36.31
N THR A 480 7.77 -9.13 -36.59
CA THR A 480 8.86 -9.34 -35.62
C THR A 480 9.50 -8.00 -35.24
N GLN A 481 9.74 -7.15 -36.24
CA GLN A 481 10.22 -5.78 -36.02
C GLN A 481 9.20 -4.97 -35.21
N THR A 482 7.91 -5.08 -35.51
CA THR A 482 6.85 -4.39 -34.76
C THR A 482 6.84 -4.83 -33.30
N LEU A 483 6.89 -6.14 -33.02
CA LEU A 483 6.93 -6.68 -31.65
C LEU A 483 8.21 -6.29 -30.90
N TYR A 484 9.35 -6.21 -31.58
CA TYR A 484 10.60 -5.69 -31.03
C TYR A 484 10.44 -4.23 -30.58
N TYR A 485 9.90 -3.37 -31.44
CA TYR A 485 9.66 -1.97 -31.08
C TYR A 485 8.62 -1.81 -29.98
N VAL A 486 7.55 -2.61 -29.98
CA VAL A 486 6.54 -2.60 -28.90
C VAL A 486 7.18 -2.98 -27.56
N TYR A 487 8.01 -4.03 -27.54
CA TYR A 487 8.75 -4.43 -26.35
C TYR A 487 9.70 -3.32 -25.87
N LYS A 488 10.43 -2.67 -26.77
CA LYS A 488 11.33 -1.55 -26.44
C LYS A 488 10.59 -0.31 -25.94
N ILE A 489 9.46 0.05 -26.55
CA ILE A 489 8.61 1.17 -26.12
C ILE A 489 8.08 0.95 -24.69
N ASN A 490 7.83 -0.30 -24.28
CA ASN A 490 7.41 -0.58 -22.91
C ASN A 490 8.46 -0.14 -21.86
N PHE A 491 9.75 -0.16 -22.17
CA PHE A 491 10.76 0.39 -21.26
C PHE A 491 10.60 1.90 -21.07
N VAL A 492 10.35 2.64 -22.15
CA VAL A 492 10.07 4.09 -22.07
C VAL A 492 8.87 4.35 -21.15
N PHE A 493 7.82 3.56 -21.29
CA PHE A 493 6.65 3.65 -20.44
C PHE A 493 6.96 3.33 -18.97
N LEU A 494 7.72 2.26 -18.69
CA LEU A 494 8.15 1.90 -17.33
C LEU A 494 8.95 3.02 -16.66
N PHE A 495 9.92 3.60 -17.37
CA PHE A 495 10.72 4.73 -16.90
C PHE A 495 9.86 5.97 -16.63
N PHE A 496 8.91 6.26 -17.51
CA PHE A 496 7.97 7.36 -17.34
C PHE A 496 7.05 7.17 -16.12
N VAL A 497 6.51 5.96 -15.91
CA VAL A 497 5.69 5.64 -14.73
C VAL A 497 6.50 5.79 -13.45
N MET A 498 7.75 5.32 -13.45
CA MET A 498 8.63 5.40 -12.28
C MET A 498 8.90 6.87 -11.89
N ILE A 499 9.27 7.72 -12.85
CA ILE A 499 9.60 9.12 -12.56
C ILE A 499 8.39 9.95 -12.13
N VAL A 500 7.22 9.74 -12.77
CA VAL A 500 6.00 10.50 -12.44
C VAL A 500 5.62 10.31 -10.97
N ASN A 501 5.73 9.08 -10.46
CA ASN A 501 5.45 8.78 -9.06
C ASN A 501 6.44 9.48 -8.12
N SER A 502 7.74 9.47 -8.45
CA SER A 502 8.75 10.13 -7.63
C SER A 502 8.64 11.66 -7.64
N ILE A 503 8.28 12.26 -8.78
CA ILE A 503 8.02 13.71 -8.86
C ILE A 503 6.81 14.08 -7.99
N ARG A 504 5.73 13.28 -8.02
CA ARG A 504 4.55 13.50 -7.16
C ARG A 504 4.93 13.47 -5.68
N ILE A 505 5.67 12.45 -5.25
CA ILE A 505 6.16 12.32 -3.87
C ILE A 505 7.02 13.53 -3.48
N LEU A 506 7.95 13.93 -4.34
CA LEU A 506 8.82 15.07 -4.10
C LEU A 506 8.02 16.37 -3.97
N TYR A 507 7.14 16.66 -4.93
CA TYR A 507 6.32 17.87 -4.97
C TYR A 507 5.50 18.02 -3.69
N VAL A 508 4.78 16.95 -3.36
CA VAL A 508 3.92 16.91 -2.18
C VAL A 508 4.74 17.07 -0.90
N SER A 509 5.89 16.39 -0.81
CA SER A 509 6.74 16.48 0.37
C SER A 509 7.28 17.91 0.56
N ARG A 510 7.55 18.62 -0.54
CA ARG A 510 7.95 20.03 -0.50
C ARG A 510 6.83 20.93 -0.01
N GLN A 511 5.57 20.66 -0.36
CA GLN A 511 4.44 21.44 0.15
C GLN A 511 4.33 21.34 1.67
N ILE A 512 4.43 20.13 2.23
CA ILE A 512 4.45 19.93 3.69
C ILE A 512 5.62 20.69 4.31
N LYS A 513 6.80 20.58 3.71
CA LYS A 513 7.99 21.31 4.16
C LYS A 513 7.81 22.83 4.16
N PHE A 514 7.14 23.39 3.17
CA PHE A 514 6.87 24.84 3.12
C PHE A 514 5.89 25.26 4.22
N GLN A 515 4.84 24.48 4.47
CA GLN A 515 3.95 24.73 5.60
C GLN A 515 4.69 24.61 6.93
N SER A 516 5.62 23.65 7.08
CA SER A 516 6.49 23.52 8.25
C SER A 516 7.41 24.72 8.44
N TYR A 517 7.94 25.34 7.37
CA TYR A 517 8.77 26.53 7.48
C TYR A 517 8.02 27.73 8.03
N LEU A 518 6.84 28.01 7.47
CA LEU A 518 6.03 29.10 7.96
C LEU A 518 5.61 28.81 9.40
N PHE A 519 5.26 27.56 9.71
CA PHE A 519 4.88 27.14 11.06
C PHE A 519 6.00 27.36 12.08
N LEU A 520 7.24 27.00 11.73
CA LEU A 520 8.42 27.23 12.57
C LEU A 520 8.66 28.71 12.86
N GLU A 521 8.48 29.57 11.87
CA GLU A 521 8.58 31.01 12.05
C GLU A 521 7.50 31.54 13.00
N HIS A 522 6.25 31.12 12.81
CA HIS A 522 5.17 31.53 13.70
C HIS A 522 5.37 31.03 15.14
N LEU A 523 5.95 29.84 15.30
CA LEU A 523 6.38 29.32 16.60
C LEU A 523 7.51 30.13 17.22
N GLY A 524 8.47 30.60 16.43
CA GLY A 524 9.57 31.44 16.93
C GLY A 524 9.09 32.82 17.40
N ASN A 525 8.01 33.32 16.80
CA ASN A 525 7.52 34.68 17.01
C ASN A 525 6.35 34.76 18.01
N ILE A 526 6.17 33.75 18.88
CA ILE A 526 5.07 33.74 19.85
C ILE A 526 5.14 34.96 20.79
N SER A 527 6.34 35.29 21.27
CA SER A 527 6.59 36.42 22.16
C SER A 527 7.08 37.69 21.45
N GLU A 528 7.13 37.71 20.12
CA GLU A 528 7.58 38.88 19.36
C GLU A 528 6.65 40.08 19.63
N GLY A 529 7.25 41.27 19.84
CA GLY A 529 6.54 42.51 20.14
C GLY A 529 6.50 42.91 21.61
N TYR A 530 7.07 42.10 22.51
CA TYR A 530 7.15 42.39 23.94
C TYR A 530 8.59 42.32 24.44
N ASP A 531 8.92 43.17 25.41
CA ASP A 531 10.21 43.14 26.10
C ASP A 531 10.22 42.00 27.12
N VAL A 532 10.91 40.91 26.77
CA VAL A 532 10.97 39.68 27.55
C VAL A 532 11.77 39.86 28.85
N ASP A 533 12.62 40.89 28.91
CA ASP A 533 13.46 41.17 30.08
C ASP A 533 12.71 41.95 31.18
N ASP A 534 11.52 42.48 30.88
CA ASP A 534 10.65 43.10 31.88
C ASP A 534 10.00 42.03 32.78
N LEU A 535 10.40 41.98 34.05
CA LEU A 535 9.83 41.08 35.06
C LEU A 535 8.31 41.23 35.21
N ASN A 536 7.73 42.38 34.85
CA ASN A 536 6.30 42.61 34.91
C ASN A 536 5.53 41.90 33.79
N ILE A 537 6.20 41.40 32.74
CA ILE A 537 5.56 40.71 31.62
C ILE A 537 4.82 39.43 32.07
N PHE A 538 5.27 38.81 33.17
CA PHE A 538 4.60 37.66 33.76
C PHE A 538 3.16 38.00 34.22
N TYR A 539 2.96 39.22 34.73
CA TYR A 539 1.68 39.71 35.24
C TYR A 539 0.84 40.45 34.19
N ASN A 540 1.40 40.77 33.02
CA ASN A 540 0.68 41.42 31.93
C ASN A 540 -0.36 40.44 31.33
N GLN A 541 -1.65 40.68 31.62
CA GLN A 541 -2.74 39.82 31.16
C GLN A 541 -2.91 39.83 29.64
N GLU A 542 -2.62 40.93 28.96
CA GLU A 542 -2.74 41.06 27.51
C GLU A 542 -1.71 40.18 26.81
N TYR A 543 -0.44 40.27 27.25
CA TYR A 543 0.63 39.40 26.80
C TYR A 543 0.28 37.91 26.99
N GLN A 544 -0.15 37.53 28.20
CA GLN A 544 -0.48 36.13 28.48
C GLN A 544 -1.66 35.62 27.63
N LYS A 545 -2.65 36.48 27.35
CA LYS A 545 -3.79 36.16 26.48
C LYS A 545 -3.37 36.02 25.02
N GLU A 546 -2.48 36.87 24.54
CA GLU A 546 -1.93 36.78 23.19
C GLU A 546 -1.12 35.50 22.99
N VAL A 547 -0.20 35.19 23.91
CA VAL A 547 0.58 33.94 23.92
C VAL A 547 -0.36 32.73 23.94
N ASN A 548 -1.42 32.77 24.76
CA ASN A 548 -2.41 31.69 24.81
C ASN A 548 -3.08 31.44 23.45
N ASN A 549 -3.48 32.53 22.78
CA ASN A 549 -4.15 32.47 21.48
C ASN A 549 -3.20 31.95 20.39
N LYS A 550 -1.95 32.46 20.35
CA LYS A 550 -0.92 31.98 19.43
C LYS A 550 -0.62 30.50 19.65
N LEU A 551 -0.45 30.05 20.90
CA LEU A 551 -0.23 28.63 21.22
C LEU A 551 -1.41 27.74 20.79
N LYS A 552 -2.65 28.15 21.06
CA LYS A 552 -3.85 27.41 20.59
C LYS A 552 -3.90 27.31 19.07
N PHE A 553 -3.59 28.40 18.38
CA PHE A 553 -3.48 28.42 16.92
C PHE A 553 -2.39 27.47 16.43
N CYS A 554 -1.21 27.51 17.05
CA CYS A 554 -0.11 26.60 16.73
C CYS A 554 -0.47 25.13 16.93
N ILE A 555 -1.15 24.77 18.02
CA ILE A 555 -1.61 23.40 18.29
C ILE A 555 -2.57 22.93 17.20
N ARG A 556 -3.60 23.73 16.90
CA ARG A 556 -4.56 23.41 15.84
C ARG A 556 -3.86 23.21 14.51
N ARG A 557 -2.89 24.08 14.22
CA ARG A 557 -2.20 24.03 12.93
C ARG A 557 -1.24 22.86 12.81
N HIS A 558 -0.51 22.55 13.88
CA HIS A 558 0.33 21.36 13.92
C HIS A 558 -0.49 20.08 13.72
N LEU A 559 -1.64 19.97 14.39
CA LEU A 559 -2.55 18.84 14.20
C LEU A 559 -3.02 18.73 12.74
N HIS A 560 -3.30 19.85 12.08
CA HIS A 560 -3.66 19.87 10.66
C HIS A 560 -2.50 19.39 9.76
N ILE A 561 -1.26 19.81 10.03
CA ILE A 561 -0.07 19.34 9.30
C ILE A 561 0.12 17.83 9.49
N VAL A 562 -0.03 17.33 10.72
CA VAL A 562 0.06 15.90 11.05
C VAL A 562 -1.03 15.09 10.35
N GLN A 563 -2.27 15.56 10.40
CA GLN A 563 -3.40 14.90 9.74
C GLN A 563 -3.19 14.87 8.23
N PHE A 564 -2.80 16.00 7.63
CA PHE A 564 -2.52 16.05 6.20
C PHE A 564 -1.39 15.09 5.82
N ALA A 565 -0.28 15.07 6.56
CA ALA A 565 0.79 14.12 6.31
C ALA A 565 0.33 12.66 6.43
N LYS A 566 -0.62 12.36 7.33
CA LYS A 566 -1.21 11.02 7.44
C LYS A 566 -2.05 10.66 6.20
N GLU A 567 -2.99 11.52 5.81
CA GLU A 567 -3.82 11.33 4.62
C GLU A 567 -2.97 11.17 3.36
N LEU A 568 -1.89 11.96 3.29
CA LEU A 568 -0.91 11.89 2.24
C LEU A 568 -0.19 10.56 2.17
N ASN A 569 0.30 10.09 3.32
CA ASN A 569 0.97 8.82 3.44
C ASN A 569 0.03 7.69 2.98
N ASP A 570 -1.25 7.77 3.32
CA ASP A 570 -2.26 6.80 2.89
C ASP A 570 -2.49 6.83 1.38
N GLY A 571 -2.53 8.01 0.75
CA GLY A 571 -2.61 8.15 -0.70
C GLY A 571 -1.34 7.66 -1.42
N ILE A 572 -0.16 7.96 -0.89
CA ILE A 572 1.12 7.58 -1.50
C ILE A 572 1.41 6.08 -1.37
N LYS A 573 0.92 5.40 -0.33
CA LYS A 573 1.08 3.94 -0.15
C LYS A 573 0.69 3.13 -1.39
N ILE A 574 -0.33 3.57 -2.13
CA ILE A 574 -0.77 2.93 -3.37
C ILE A 574 0.30 2.98 -4.46
N PHE A 575 1.08 4.07 -4.52
CA PHE A 575 2.13 4.28 -5.53
C PHE A 575 3.47 3.65 -5.15
N ILE A 576 3.74 3.44 -3.85
CA ILE A 576 4.98 2.79 -3.38
C ILE A 576 5.10 1.35 -3.90
N ILE A 577 3.99 0.60 -3.96
CA ILE A 577 4.02 -0.81 -4.40
C ILE A 577 4.41 -0.92 -5.89
N PRO A 578 3.76 -0.22 -6.83
CA PRO A 578 4.22 -0.16 -8.23
C PRO A 578 5.64 0.36 -8.36
N PHE A 579 6.03 1.36 -7.57
CA PHE A 579 7.41 1.86 -7.57
C PHE A 579 8.42 0.77 -7.17
N ALA A 580 8.16 0.03 -6.08
CA ALA A 580 9.03 -1.04 -5.61
C ALA A 580 9.10 -2.21 -6.61
N ILE A 581 7.98 -2.58 -7.22
CA ILE A 581 7.92 -3.63 -8.25
C ILE A 581 8.72 -3.19 -9.48
N THR A 582 8.46 -1.99 -10.01
CA THR A 582 9.16 -1.47 -11.19
C THR A 582 10.66 -1.30 -10.94
N ALA A 583 11.04 -0.79 -9.76
CA ALA A 583 12.43 -0.71 -9.29
C ALA A 583 13.11 -2.08 -9.25
N THR A 584 12.43 -3.09 -8.70
CA THR A 584 12.97 -4.46 -8.58
C THR A 584 13.10 -5.10 -9.96
N LEU A 585 12.10 -4.95 -10.82
CA LEU A 585 12.14 -5.46 -12.20
C LEU A 585 13.26 -4.79 -13.00
N LEU A 586 13.45 -3.47 -12.84
CA LEU A 586 14.54 -2.75 -13.47
C LEU A 586 15.91 -3.24 -12.95
N GLY A 587 16.04 -3.44 -11.64
CA GLY A 587 17.26 -3.98 -11.03
C GLY A 587 17.59 -5.38 -11.56
N ILE A 588 16.59 -6.26 -11.64
CA ILE A 588 16.74 -7.61 -12.23
C ILE A 588 17.13 -7.50 -13.71
N ALA A 589 16.48 -6.62 -14.48
CA ALA A 589 16.80 -6.41 -15.89
C ALA A 589 18.26 -5.96 -16.08
N VAL A 590 18.72 -4.99 -15.29
CA VAL A 590 20.12 -4.52 -15.31
C VAL A 590 21.09 -5.65 -14.92
N LEU A 591 20.78 -6.44 -13.89
CA LEU A 591 21.61 -7.58 -13.49
C LEU A 591 21.68 -8.65 -14.58
N LEU A 592 20.55 -9.00 -15.20
CA LEU A 592 20.50 -9.98 -16.29
C LEU A 592 21.34 -9.52 -17.49
N VAL A 593 21.25 -8.24 -17.86
CA VAL A 593 22.10 -7.65 -18.91
C VAL A 593 23.59 -7.67 -18.52
N GLY A 594 23.89 -7.53 -17.23
CA GLY A 594 25.24 -7.70 -16.70
C GLY A 594 25.76 -9.13 -16.87
N PHE A 595 24.94 -10.13 -16.54
CA PHE A 595 25.32 -11.55 -16.61
C PHE A 595 25.45 -12.10 -18.02
N THR A 596 24.79 -11.51 -19.01
CA THR A 596 24.87 -11.97 -20.41
C THR A 596 26.22 -11.69 -21.08
N GLY A 597 27.20 -11.08 -20.39
CA GLY A 597 28.52 -10.76 -20.94
C GLY A 597 28.50 -9.65 -22.00
N THR A 598 27.33 -9.08 -22.27
CA THR A 598 27.09 -8.03 -23.27
C THR A 598 27.37 -6.61 -22.76
N ILE A 599 28.02 -6.50 -21.60
CA ILE A 599 28.28 -5.21 -20.94
C ILE A 599 28.99 -4.25 -21.89
N TYR A 600 29.92 -4.75 -22.71
CA TYR A 600 30.67 -3.92 -23.65
C TYR A 600 29.78 -3.20 -24.67
N TYR A 601 28.73 -3.86 -25.17
CA TYR A 601 27.85 -3.30 -26.20
C TYR A 601 26.73 -2.42 -25.63
N ASN A 602 26.29 -2.69 -24.41
CA ASN A 602 25.15 -2.00 -23.79
C ASN A 602 25.55 -1.13 -22.58
N TYR A 603 26.86 -0.86 -22.41
CA TYR A 603 27.42 -0.13 -21.28
C TYR A 603 26.72 1.22 -21.04
N TYR A 604 26.45 1.98 -22.11
CA TYR A 604 25.81 3.30 -21.99
C TYR A 604 24.36 3.21 -21.54
N GLN A 605 23.61 2.21 -22.04
CA GLN A 605 22.22 1.96 -21.65
C GLN A 605 22.13 1.54 -20.17
N ILE A 606 23.07 0.71 -19.71
CA ILE A 606 23.15 0.27 -18.32
C ILE A 606 23.45 1.47 -17.42
N ILE A 607 24.47 2.28 -17.75
CA ILE A 607 24.82 3.47 -16.96
C ILE A 607 23.67 4.47 -16.90
N LEU A 608 23.02 4.74 -18.03
CA LEU A 608 21.86 5.63 -18.08
C LEU A 608 20.70 5.08 -17.23
N SER A 609 20.40 3.78 -17.34
CA SER A 609 19.35 3.12 -16.54
C SER A 609 19.63 3.19 -15.04
N VAL A 610 20.87 2.93 -14.64
CA VAL A 610 21.32 3.04 -13.24
C VAL A 610 21.25 4.50 -12.77
N ALA A 611 21.65 5.46 -13.61
CA ALA A 611 21.57 6.88 -13.28
C ALA A 611 20.13 7.35 -13.08
N VAL A 612 19.19 6.95 -13.95
CA VAL A 612 17.75 7.23 -13.79
C VAL A 612 17.22 6.60 -12.51
N TYR A 613 17.57 5.33 -12.26
CA TYR A 613 17.15 4.62 -11.05
C TYR A 613 17.62 5.36 -9.78
N LEU A 614 18.89 5.71 -9.70
CA LEU A 614 19.46 6.43 -8.56
C LEU A 614 18.88 7.84 -8.39
N SER A 615 18.69 8.58 -9.49
CA SER A 615 18.07 9.91 -9.46
C SER A 615 16.63 9.84 -8.97
N THR A 616 15.88 8.82 -9.41
CA THR A 616 14.49 8.61 -9.05
C THR A 616 14.35 8.13 -7.60
N LEU A 617 15.23 7.25 -7.15
CA LEU A 617 15.33 6.86 -5.74
C LEU A 617 15.66 8.07 -4.86
N PHE A 618 16.61 8.90 -5.26
CA PHE A 618 16.97 10.13 -4.55
C PHE A 618 15.77 11.08 -4.43
N CYS A 619 15.04 11.35 -5.52
CA CYS A 619 13.84 12.19 -5.47
C CYS A 619 12.77 11.63 -4.51
N THR A 620 12.63 10.31 -4.46
CA THR A 620 11.66 9.61 -3.61
C THR A 620 12.01 9.71 -2.13
N VAL A 621 13.30 9.72 -1.79
CA VAL A 621 13.81 9.71 -0.40
C VAL A 621 14.08 11.12 0.13
N GLU A 622 14.54 12.05 -0.71
CA GLU A 622 14.87 13.42 -0.30
C GLU A 622 13.63 14.14 0.25
N GLY A 623 12.46 13.95 -0.37
CA GLY A 623 11.21 14.57 0.04
C GLY A 623 10.83 14.26 1.50
N PRO A 624 10.60 12.99 1.86
CA PRO A 624 10.24 12.58 3.23
C PRO A 624 11.29 12.97 4.26
N GLN A 625 12.57 12.73 3.96
CA GLN A 625 13.67 13.09 4.84
C GLN A 625 13.68 14.59 5.15
N CYS A 626 13.47 15.42 4.13
CA CYS A 626 13.40 16.86 4.29
C CYS A 626 12.23 17.31 5.18
N ILE A 627 11.16 16.51 5.35
CA ILE A 627 10.07 16.80 6.28
C ILE A 627 10.50 16.44 7.69
N GLU A 628 11.03 15.23 7.89
CA GLU A 628 11.51 14.76 9.20
C GLU A 628 12.47 15.78 9.83
N GLU A 629 13.49 16.20 9.07
CA GLU A 629 14.48 17.20 9.48
C GLU A 629 13.90 18.55 9.89
N GLU A 630 12.83 19.02 9.26
CA GLU A 630 12.21 20.30 9.63
C GLU A 630 11.25 20.12 10.82
N THR A 631 10.57 18.98 10.92
CA THR A 631 9.68 18.70 12.06
C THR A 631 10.45 18.45 13.35
N ASP A 632 11.66 17.91 13.28
CA ASP A 632 12.55 17.77 14.44
C ASP A 632 12.90 19.12 15.07
N LYS A 633 13.01 20.19 14.26
CA LYS A 633 13.29 21.55 14.73
C LYS A 633 12.12 22.17 15.50
N PHE A 634 10.90 21.63 15.41
CA PHE A 634 9.73 22.19 16.08
C PHE A 634 9.95 22.27 17.59
N SER A 635 10.47 21.19 18.17
CA SER A 635 10.80 21.11 19.60
C SER A 635 11.87 22.14 19.98
N GLN A 636 12.91 22.29 19.16
CA GLN A 636 14.02 23.21 19.42
C GLN A 636 13.56 24.67 19.44
N VAL A 637 12.73 25.07 18.46
CA VAL A 637 12.17 26.43 18.41
C VAL A 637 11.18 26.69 19.55
N LEU A 638 10.41 25.68 19.96
CA LEU A 638 9.55 25.79 21.14
C LEU A 638 10.37 26.01 22.42
N PHE A 639 11.52 25.35 22.57
CA PHE A 639 12.39 25.54 23.73
C PHE A 639 13.16 26.87 23.71
N SER A 640 13.40 27.47 22.54
CA SER A 640 14.05 28.79 22.43
C SER A 640 13.12 29.95 22.77
N ASN A 641 11.81 29.72 22.85
CA ASN A 641 10.87 30.73 23.33
C ASN A 641 11.08 30.99 24.83
N PRO A 642 10.79 32.20 25.35
CA PRO A 642 10.95 32.53 26.76
C PRO A 642 9.83 31.94 27.63
N TRP A 643 9.64 30.63 27.57
CA TRP A 643 8.54 29.92 28.22
C TRP A 643 8.51 30.08 29.74
N TYR A 644 9.63 30.49 30.35
CA TYR A 644 9.72 30.79 31.78
C TYR A 644 8.83 31.98 32.18
N THR A 645 8.63 32.97 31.29
CA THR A 645 7.76 34.14 31.52
C THR A 645 6.27 33.82 31.34
N TRP A 646 5.93 32.62 30.88
CA TRP A 646 4.55 32.22 30.63
C TRP A 646 3.83 31.76 31.91
N ASN A 647 2.55 32.06 32.01
CA ASN A 647 1.70 31.58 33.10
C ASN A 647 1.47 30.05 33.03
N HIS A 648 0.87 29.49 34.08
CA HIS A 648 0.64 28.05 34.18
C HIS A 648 -0.19 27.47 33.01
N ASN A 649 -1.20 28.20 32.54
CA ASN A 649 -2.06 27.75 31.44
C ASN A 649 -1.29 27.68 30.11
N ASN A 650 -0.45 28.68 29.82
CA ASN A 650 0.39 28.72 28.62
C ASN A 650 1.48 27.64 28.67
N LYS A 651 2.08 27.40 29.85
CA LYS A 651 3.01 26.28 30.07
C LYS A 651 2.35 24.92 29.82
N LYS A 652 1.09 24.75 30.23
CA LYS A 652 0.34 23.52 29.92
C LYS A 652 0.13 23.33 28.41
N LEU A 653 -0.22 24.39 27.68
CA LEU A 653 -0.32 24.32 26.21
C LEU A 653 1.03 24.04 25.55
N LEU A 654 2.13 24.61 26.06
CA LEU A 654 3.49 24.29 25.65
C LEU A 654 3.80 22.79 25.82
N CYS A 655 3.46 22.20 26.96
CA CYS A 655 3.66 20.76 27.17
C CYS A 655 2.87 19.91 26.17
N ILE A 656 1.65 20.32 25.83
CA ILE A 656 0.83 19.62 24.82
C ILE A 656 1.50 19.69 23.45
N ILE A 657 1.90 20.86 22.98
CA ILE A 657 2.54 20.99 21.67
C ILE A 657 3.90 20.29 21.62
N LEU A 658 4.67 20.34 22.71
CA LEU A 658 5.92 19.59 22.85
C LEU A 658 5.66 18.08 22.72
N THR A 659 4.67 17.55 23.44
CA THR A 659 4.30 16.13 23.37
C THR A 659 3.92 15.69 21.96
N ILE A 660 3.22 16.54 21.21
CA ILE A 660 2.89 16.27 19.80
C ILE A 660 4.16 16.33 18.94
N SER A 661 5.05 17.31 19.16
CA SER A 661 6.29 17.50 18.38
C SER A 661 7.41 16.49 18.68
N LEU A 662 7.36 15.79 19.83
CA LEU A 662 8.35 14.77 20.19
C LEU A 662 8.35 13.57 19.24
N LYS A 663 7.26 13.37 18.48
CA LYS A 663 7.21 12.39 17.41
C LYS A 663 7.35 13.15 16.09
N PRO A 664 8.51 13.07 15.41
CA PRO A 664 8.63 13.68 14.09
C PRO A 664 7.52 13.17 13.18
N VAL A 665 7.04 14.05 12.32
CA VAL A 665 6.03 13.68 11.34
C VAL A 665 6.73 12.81 10.31
N LYS A 666 6.71 11.50 10.54
CA LYS A 666 7.19 10.49 9.60
C LYS A 666 6.26 10.48 8.41
N ALA A 667 6.55 11.35 7.45
CA ALA A 667 5.66 11.69 6.35
C ALA A 667 5.37 10.50 5.43
N LEU A 668 6.30 9.55 5.33
CA LEU A 668 6.17 8.40 4.44
C LEU A 668 6.65 7.12 5.10
N LYS A 669 5.67 6.34 5.55
CA LYS A 669 5.88 4.98 6.08
C LYS A 669 5.26 3.97 5.15
N TRP A 670 6.07 3.04 4.68
CA TRP A 670 5.55 1.84 4.06
C TRP A 670 5.21 0.80 5.13
N GLY A 671 3.93 0.74 5.46
CA GLY A 671 3.43 -0.05 6.58
C GLY A 671 3.99 0.46 7.93
N GLU A 672 4.34 -0.46 8.82
CA GLU A 672 5.00 -0.15 10.10
C GLU A 672 6.51 -0.41 10.06
N ILE A 673 7.01 -0.92 8.91
CA ILE A 673 8.30 -1.61 8.85
C ILE A 673 9.38 -0.72 8.21
N LEU A 674 9.03 0.13 7.24
CA LEU A 674 9.99 0.87 6.43
C LEU A 674 9.65 2.36 6.39
N ASP A 675 10.54 3.17 6.99
CA ASP A 675 10.53 4.63 6.87
C ASP A 675 11.33 5.00 5.60
N LEU A 676 10.73 5.76 4.68
CA LEU A 676 11.36 6.16 3.40
C LEU A 676 12.34 7.34 3.60
N ASN A 677 13.40 7.13 4.38
CA ASN A 677 14.39 8.15 4.72
C ASN A 677 15.79 7.82 4.17
N TYR A 678 16.80 8.66 4.41
CA TYR A 678 18.16 8.36 3.93
C TYR A 678 18.71 7.05 4.52
N GLY A 679 18.25 6.66 5.71
CA GLY A 679 18.53 5.34 6.29
C GLY A 679 18.06 4.20 5.41
N PHE A 680 16.87 4.31 4.80
CA PHE A 680 16.40 3.34 3.81
C PHE A 680 17.29 3.29 2.57
N ALA A 681 17.60 4.45 1.97
CA ALA A 681 18.48 4.51 0.79
C ALA A 681 19.86 3.90 1.06
N ILE A 682 20.41 4.11 2.25
CA ILE A 682 21.70 3.51 2.68
C ILE A 682 21.52 2.03 3.02
N SER A 683 20.41 1.59 3.60
CA SER A 683 20.19 0.18 3.94
C SER A 683 20.14 -0.73 2.71
N VAL A 684 19.62 -0.20 1.58
CA VAL A 684 19.70 -0.84 0.26
C VAL A 684 21.16 -1.07 -0.17
N ARG A 685 22.11 -0.29 0.35
CA ARG A 685 23.55 -0.39 0.06
C ARG A 685 24.29 -1.42 0.92
N VAL A 686 23.84 -1.71 2.15
CA VAL A 686 24.67 -2.40 3.17
C VAL A 686 24.35 -3.89 3.36
N LYS A 687 23.13 -4.36 3.06
CA LYS A 687 22.80 -5.78 3.28
C LYS A 687 23.39 -6.77 2.26
N GLN A 688 24.06 -6.30 1.20
CA GLN A 688 24.69 -7.16 0.19
C GLN A 688 26.20 -7.39 0.34
N GLY A 689 26.88 -6.83 1.36
CA GLY A 689 28.35 -6.87 1.41
C GLY A 689 29.03 -7.21 2.72
N ILE A 690 28.35 -7.21 3.88
CA ILE A 690 29.02 -7.39 5.18
C ILE A 690 28.15 -8.21 6.13
N SER A 691 28.08 -9.52 5.91
CA SER A 691 27.67 -10.48 6.95
C SER A 691 28.86 -11.31 7.47
N GLY A 692 30.10 -10.78 7.34
CA GLY A 692 31.33 -11.51 7.66
C GLY A 692 32.41 -10.78 8.47
N MET A 693 32.27 -9.48 8.77
CA MET A 693 33.27 -8.77 9.59
C MET A 693 32.68 -8.28 10.91
N LYS A 694 32.97 -9.02 11.99
CA LYS A 694 32.85 -8.51 13.36
C LYS A 694 33.95 -7.46 13.54
N MET A 695 33.59 -6.17 13.65
CA MET A 695 34.50 -5.17 14.20
C MET A 695 34.30 -5.07 15.72
N SER A 696 35.41 -5.09 16.43
CA SER A 696 35.54 -4.97 17.89
C SER A 696 35.08 -3.58 18.38
N PRO A 697 34.29 -3.48 19.47
CA PRO A 697 33.87 -2.22 20.05
C PRO A 697 34.94 -1.68 21.00
N ALA A 698 35.88 -0.89 20.49
CA ALA A 698 36.71 -0.01 21.30
C ALA A 698 37.01 1.27 20.50
N GLU A 699 37.00 2.40 21.20
CA GLU A 699 37.26 3.77 20.70
C GLU A 699 36.09 4.53 20.05
N TYR A 700 35.17 4.97 20.90
CA TYR A 700 34.48 6.25 20.69
C TYR A 700 35.06 7.28 21.67
N LYS A 701 35.83 8.24 21.15
CA LYS A 701 36.09 9.53 21.81
C LYS A 701 35.51 10.65 20.93
N MET A 702 34.65 11.46 21.54
CA MET A 702 34.07 12.68 20.99
C MET A 702 35.14 13.72 20.68
N GLN A 703 35.05 14.37 19.51
CA GLN A 703 35.18 15.83 19.37
C GLN A 703 34.27 16.35 18.23
N PRO A 704 33.72 17.57 18.34
CA PRO A 704 32.62 18.05 17.49
C PRO A 704 33.07 19.03 16.38
N ILE A 705 32.14 19.32 15.47
CA ILE A 705 32.16 20.40 14.45
C ILE A 705 33.10 20.17 13.26
N ILE A 706 32.60 19.46 12.24
CA ILE A 706 32.90 19.78 10.84
C ILE A 706 31.56 19.76 10.09
N HIS A 707 31.23 20.91 9.48
CA HIS A 707 30.18 21.02 8.46
C HIS A 707 30.55 20.10 7.27
N VAL A 708 30.08 18.85 7.28
CA VAL A 708 30.17 17.97 6.12
C VAL A 708 29.01 18.33 5.19
N GLN A 709 29.30 19.11 4.16
CA GLN A 709 28.41 19.29 3.02
C GLN A 709 28.24 17.93 2.32
N VAL A 710 27.07 17.32 2.47
CA VAL A 710 26.72 16.05 1.81
C VAL A 710 26.36 16.32 0.34
N TYR A 711 27.37 16.36 -0.52
CA TYR A 711 27.25 16.19 -1.98
C TYR A 711 27.78 14.81 -2.38
N VAL A 712 27.07 13.73 -2.05
CA VAL A 712 27.69 12.37 -2.13
C VAL A 712 27.03 11.35 -3.08
N PRO A 713 25.77 11.43 -3.55
CA PRO A 713 25.28 10.40 -4.48
C PRO A 713 25.89 10.50 -5.89
N MET A 714 26.07 11.71 -6.42
CA MET A 714 26.52 11.92 -7.80
C MET A 714 28.05 11.81 -7.96
N TYR A 715 28.81 12.25 -6.95
CA TYR A 715 30.28 12.22 -6.96
C TYR A 715 30.85 10.82 -6.79
N CYS A 716 30.24 9.95 -5.97
CA CYS A 716 30.71 8.57 -5.82
C CYS A 716 30.51 7.73 -7.09
N GLY A 717 29.41 7.94 -7.83
CA GLY A 717 29.20 7.28 -9.12
C GLY A 717 30.23 7.71 -10.16
N LEU A 718 30.46 9.03 -10.28
CA LEU A 718 31.44 9.59 -11.22
C LEU A 718 32.89 9.25 -10.85
N HIS A 719 33.24 9.22 -9.56
CA HIS A 719 34.59 8.89 -9.10
C HIS A 719 34.91 7.39 -9.19
N PHE A 720 33.91 6.52 -9.00
CA PHE A 720 34.06 5.08 -9.26
C PHE A 720 34.24 4.81 -10.76
N LEU A 721 33.44 5.48 -11.62
CA LEU A 721 33.56 5.39 -13.08
C LEU A 721 34.90 5.96 -13.59
N SER A 722 35.38 7.07 -13.01
CA SER A 722 36.68 7.67 -13.36
C SER A 722 37.86 6.76 -13.00
N ARG A 723 37.87 6.16 -11.80
CA ARG A 723 38.95 5.23 -11.40
C ARG A 723 38.92 3.93 -12.20
N TRP A 724 37.73 3.42 -12.52
CA TRP A 724 37.59 2.21 -13.33
C TRP A 724 38.01 2.42 -14.78
N ALA A 725 37.65 3.57 -15.38
CA ALA A 725 38.11 3.94 -16.72
C ALA A 725 39.63 4.15 -16.78
N HIS A 726 40.23 4.74 -15.73
CA HIS A 726 41.67 4.94 -15.66
C HIS A 726 42.47 3.64 -15.44
N TYR A 727 41.84 2.59 -14.91
CA TYR A 727 42.47 1.29 -14.72
C TYR A 727 42.45 0.41 -15.99
N HIS A 728 41.66 0.79 -16.99
CA HIS A 728 41.46 0.04 -18.23
C HIS A 728 41.81 0.82 -19.50
N SER A 729 42.23 2.08 -19.37
CA SER A 729 43.04 2.82 -20.36
C SER A 729 44.52 2.54 -20.10
#